data_AF-A0A5N5H9Q1-F1
#
_entry.id   AF-A0A5N5H9Q1-F1
#
_cell.length_a   1.000
_cell.length_b   1.000
_cell.length_c   1.000
_cell.angle_alpha   90.00
_cell.angle_beta   90.00
_cell.angle_gamma   90.00
#
_symmetry.space_group_name_H-M   'P 1'
#
loop_
_entity.id
_entity.type
_entity.pdbx_description
1 polymer ?
#
loop_
_entity_poly.entity_id
_entity_poly.type
_entity_poly.pdbx_seq_one_letter_code
_entity_poly.pdbx_strand_id
1 'polypeptide(L)'
;MGSEGPKSVVVHVSGFKKFQGVAENPTETIVSNLRVFVEKRGLPAGLKLGSCDVLETAGDGARAALYKAMELGISATDSKSNEQVVWLHLGVNSGAVKFAIERQAVNEATFRCPDELGWQPQQQPIVPEDGGTSRVRETCCSIEAILKILKNRGYDVAISDDAGRFVCNYVYYHSLRFAEEKGHKSLFVHVPLFSRIDEETQMRFVASLLEAIAATSTASSTSSSLRLNSYFEPSARDLVYSNNLKIDGLIKSGDLNTALKLFDEMPVYDVVTYNMLISGHGRHGFPEQAFHFYAEMVSQGIRESASTFSAVLGVCNDAGFCREGMQVHCRVVSLGFGLNLYVGSSLVDLYLHMGLDNVALKLFDELPDRNLAVWNLLLRGFCELGLLDELFGVFSRMELDGVDPNGLTYCYLIRGCSNGRLLDEGKQLHCRIVKDGWVESNVFVANALVDLYSACGSLIDAKEAFEAIQMEDVISWNSIIWVCAENGLLLDALKLFVEMQFWEKRPSICSFVGFLNLASRTENIELGKQMHSYVLKSGFGHGGSVHVQSALIDMYGKCVDIESSVSIYGSVGEKTLVSCNSLMTSLLHCGFIEDVVEMFGLMVDEGIGIDEVTLSTTLKALSISALASLGSCKLVHCCAINSGFESDIAVSCSLIDAYARCGHVKLSRQVFEQLPSLNVICFTSIIHGYARNGMGSEGLDLLQEMILKGLKPDKVTILGVLSGCNHSGLVKEARFVFDSMKKLYDISPDRKHFSCMVDLLGRAGMLEEAEDLLRQAPVNGDCVMWSSLLRSCRVHKNETVGRRTGNCNSKESEMGDGSQFDREDNELNVFDIPTWKSERGSKTLVNVDSFGAAGDGVSDDTQAFQKAWGIACNTTNAVFLVPQGRHYLVNATKFQGPCTDNLIIQIEGTMVAPDEPSNWDPNFPRTWLDFTKLNGVLFQGHGVIDGSGSKWWAASCKTNKTNPCRGAPTAFTIDKSSAIKVKGITIKNAQQMNFVISQCDAVRVNAVQVSAPGDSPNTDGIHITASTNVILQDCKIGTGDDCVSIVNGTSGIKMKRIFCGPGHGISIGSLGKDNSTAMVTKVVLDTAYLRETTNGLRIKTWQGGSGYVRGVRFQNVRMENVSNPIIIDQFYCDSPKPCQNLTSAVEITQVMYMNISGTTTSAKAMKFACSDTVPCSNIVLTDVNLEREDGQVETYCNSAQGFGYGIVHPSADCLNSHDKDSTITDQTAEAELADLTRADIVHTEL
;
A
#
# COMPACT_ATOMS: atom_id res chain seq x y z
N MET A 1 -68.49 1.21 -33.06
CA MET A 1 -68.04 0.34 -31.97
C MET A 1 -66.89 -0.50 -32.48
N GLY A 2 -65.68 -0.15 -32.06
CA GLY A 2 -64.51 -1.00 -32.10
C GLY A 2 -63.74 -0.67 -30.83
N SER A 3 -63.94 -1.47 -29.79
CA SER A 3 -63.17 -1.35 -28.54
C SER A 3 -61.73 -1.74 -28.86
N GLU A 4 -60.80 -0.79 -28.79
CA GLU A 4 -59.38 -1.12 -28.72
C GLU A 4 -59.18 -2.07 -27.53
N GLY A 5 -58.68 -3.27 -27.81
CA GLY A 5 -58.31 -4.24 -26.77
C GLY A 5 -57.20 -3.68 -25.86
N PRO A 6 -56.98 -4.28 -24.68
CA PRO A 6 -55.95 -3.83 -23.75
C PRO A 6 -54.59 -3.77 -24.45
N LYS A 7 -53.92 -2.62 -24.35
CA LYS A 7 -52.57 -2.43 -24.90
C LYS A 7 -51.64 -3.49 -24.30
N SER A 8 -51.00 -4.28 -25.17
CA SER A 8 -49.97 -5.24 -24.79
C SER A 8 -48.76 -4.48 -24.21
N VAL A 9 -48.30 -4.89 -23.03
CA VAL A 9 -47.16 -4.28 -22.32
C VAL A 9 -45.95 -5.20 -22.47
N VAL A 10 -44.84 -4.65 -22.95
CA VAL A 10 -43.55 -5.36 -23.03
C VAL A 10 -42.64 -4.80 -21.95
N VAL A 11 -42.17 -5.67 -21.04
CA VAL A 11 -41.24 -5.27 -19.99
C VAL A 11 -39.87 -5.87 -20.27
N HIS A 12 -38.89 -5.03 -20.49
CA HIS A 12 -37.49 -5.41 -20.59
C HIS A 12 -36.85 -5.29 -19.21
N VAL A 13 -36.11 -6.30 -18.78
CA VAL A 13 -35.54 -6.35 -17.44
C VAL A 13 -34.02 -6.33 -17.56
N SER A 14 -33.35 -5.55 -16.72
CA SER A 14 -31.90 -5.60 -16.62
C SER A 14 -31.42 -5.61 -15.19
N GLY A 15 -30.24 -6.18 -14.98
CA GLY A 15 -29.56 -6.26 -13.69
C GLY A 15 -28.09 -5.95 -13.87
N PHE A 16 -27.32 -5.93 -12.78
CA PHE A 16 -25.88 -5.67 -12.85
C PHE A 16 -25.08 -6.94 -12.61
N LYS A 17 -23.91 -7.04 -13.24
CA LYS A 17 -22.89 -8.03 -12.88
C LYS A 17 -22.41 -7.87 -11.45
N LYS A 18 -21.70 -8.87 -10.93
CA LYS A 18 -21.07 -8.83 -9.61
C LYS A 18 -20.17 -7.60 -9.40
N PHE A 19 -20.40 -6.86 -8.30
CA PHE A 19 -19.55 -5.77 -7.84
C PHE A 19 -18.29 -6.31 -7.15
N GLN A 20 -17.14 -5.62 -7.31
CA GLN A 20 -15.92 -5.93 -6.56
C GLN A 20 -16.18 -5.68 -5.05
N GLY A 21 -16.02 -6.71 -4.22
CA GLY A 21 -16.31 -6.66 -2.77
C GLY A 21 -17.70 -7.16 -2.35
N VAL A 22 -18.59 -7.54 -3.28
CA VAL A 22 -19.88 -8.19 -2.97
C VAL A 22 -19.83 -9.63 -3.46
N ALA A 23 -19.79 -10.61 -2.54
CA ALA A 23 -19.55 -12.02 -2.87
C ALA A 23 -20.60 -12.62 -3.82
N GLU A 24 -21.86 -12.18 -3.74
CA GLU A 24 -22.98 -12.58 -4.59
C GLU A 24 -23.84 -11.36 -4.91
N ASN A 25 -23.98 -10.98 -6.19
CA ASN A 25 -24.94 -9.94 -6.62
C ASN A 25 -26.24 -10.62 -7.10
N PRO A 26 -27.36 -10.51 -6.37
CA PRO A 26 -28.63 -11.14 -6.72
C PRO A 26 -29.17 -10.77 -8.10
N THR A 27 -28.87 -9.56 -8.59
CA THR A 27 -29.50 -9.04 -9.81
C THR A 27 -29.06 -9.78 -11.06
N GLU A 28 -27.80 -10.23 -11.10
CA GLU A 28 -27.28 -11.04 -12.22
C GLU A 28 -28.03 -12.38 -12.30
N THR A 29 -28.05 -13.12 -11.19
CA THR A 29 -28.74 -14.41 -11.08
C THR A 29 -30.23 -14.29 -11.38
N ILE A 30 -30.92 -13.29 -10.82
CA ILE A 30 -32.35 -13.07 -11.03
C ILE A 30 -32.64 -12.85 -12.51
N VAL A 31 -31.91 -11.94 -13.18
CA VAL A 31 -32.17 -11.59 -14.58
C VAL A 31 -31.83 -12.74 -15.53
N SER A 32 -30.73 -13.46 -15.30
CA SER A 32 -30.36 -14.64 -16.08
C SER A 32 -31.40 -15.76 -15.98
N ASN A 33 -32.00 -15.95 -14.81
CA ASN A 33 -32.96 -17.03 -14.56
C ASN A 33 -34.42 -16.62 -14.81
N LEU A 34 -34.71 -15.32 -14.98
CA LEU A 34 -36.09 -14.78 -15.01
C LEU A 34 -36.93 -15.37 -16.14
N ARG A 35 -36.37 -15.49 -17.34
CA ARG A 35 -37.09 -15.99 -18.51
C ARG A 35 -37.59 -17.42 -18.29
N VAL A 36 -36.71 -18.31 -17.83
CA VAL A 36 -37.04 -19.72 -17.54
C VAL A 36 -38.07 -19.82 -16.41
N PHE A 37 -37.95 -18.98 -15.38
CA PHE A 37 -38.86 -18.96 -14.24
C PHE A 37 -40.27 -18.50 -14.64
N VAL A 38 -40.36 -17.45 -15.44
CA VAL A 38 -41.62 -16.86 -15.91
C VAL A 38 -42.31 -17.75 -16.94
N GLU A 39 -41.58 -18.42 -17.83
CA GLU A 39 -42.12 -19.40 -18.78
C GLU A 39 -42.79 -20.58 -18.07
N LYS A 40 -42.22 -21.05 -16.95
CA LYS A 40 -42.81 -22.12 -16.13
C LYS A 40 -44.06 -21.69 -15.38
N ARG A 41 -44.10 -20.43 -14.91
CA ARG A 41 -45.22 -19.87 -14.12
C ARG A 41 -46.39 -19.40 -15.01
N GLY A 42 -46.10 -18.98 -16.24
CA GLY A 42 -47.04 -18.34 -17.15
C GLY A 42 -47.26 -16.86 -16.84
N LEU A 43 -47.26 -16.02 -17.88
CA LEU A 43 -47.60 -14.60 -17.77
C LEU A 43 -49.10 -14.35 -18.06
N PRO A 44 -49.73 -13.36 -17.42
CA PRO A 44 -51.08 -12.93 -17.77
C PRO A 44 -51.19 -12.48 -19.23
N ALA A 45 -52.38 -12.68 -19.83
CA ALA A 45 -52.66 -12.22 -21.18
C ALA A 45 -52.47 -10.69 -21.31
N GLY A 46 -51.62 -10.26 -22.23
CA GLY A 46 -51.29 -8.84 -22.46
C GLY A 46 -49.98 -8.36 -21.82
N LEU A 47 -49.23 -9.22 -21.12
CA LEU A 47 -47.87 -8.93 -20.64
C LEU A 47 -46.85 -9.83 -21.35
N LYS A 48 -45.84 -9.23 -21.97
CA LYS A 48 -44.70 -9.92 -22.58
C LYS A 48 -43.41 -9.55 -21.85
N LEU A 49 -42.58 -10.56 -21.56
CA LEU A 49 -41.20 -10.34 -21.11
C LEU A 49 -40.32 -10.10 -22.34
N GLY A 50 -39.69 -8.93 -22.39
CA GLY A 50 -38.74 -8.53 -23.42
C GLY A 50 -37.35 -9.13 -23.18
N SER A 51 -36.31 -8.32 -23.39
CA SER A 51 -34.93 -8.73 -23.10
C SER A 51 -34.68 -8.83 -21.59
N CYS A 52 -33.70 -9.65 -21.23
CA CYS A 52 -33.22 -9.86 -19.87
C CYS A 52 -31.70 -9.68 -19.91
N ASP A 53 -31.24 -8.45 -19.68
CA ASP A 53 -29.87 -8.03 -19.97
C ASP A 53 -29.07 -7.79 -18.68
N VAL A 54 -27.86 -8.33 -18.59
CA VAL A 54 -26.97 -8.07 -17.47
C VAL A 54 -25.96 -6.99 -17.88
N LEU A 55 -26.01 -5.84 -17.21
CA LEU A 55 -25.19 -4.67 -17.44
C LEU A 55 -23.86 -4.75 -16.67
N GLU A 56 -22.81 -4.19 -17.25
CA GLU A 56 -21.49 -4.05 -16.61
C GLU A 56 -21.53 -3.07 -15.42
N THR A 57 -20.60 -3.20 -14.46
CA THR A 57 -20.52 -2.34 -13.26
C THR A 57 -19.60 -1.12 -13.42
N ALA A 58 -19.00 -0.92 -14.60
CA ALA A 58 -18.17 0.24 -14.93
C ALA A 58 -18.98 1.30 -15.69
N GLY A 59 -18.95 2.57 -15.25
CA GLY A 59 -19.83 3.65 -15.71
C GLY A 59 -20.01 3.77 -17.23
N ASP A 60 -18.91 3.94 -17.99
CA ASP A 60 -18.99 4.08 -19.45
C ASP A 60 -19.39 2.79 -20.17
N GLY A 61 -18.98 1.63 -19.65
CA GLY A 61 -19.38 0.31 -20.17
C GLY A 61 -20.87 0.04 -19.95
N ALA A 62 -21.41 0.45 -18.80
CA ALA A 62 -22.83 0.35 -18.48
C ALA A 62 -23.68 1.24 -19.40
N ARG A 63 -23.21 2.44 -19.77
CA ARG A 63 -23.92 3.33 -20.70
C ARG A 63 -24.07 2.71 -22.08
N ALA A 64 -22.96 2.27 -22.69
CA ALA A 64 -22.99 1.71 -24.03
C ALA A 64 -23.86 0.44 -24.11
N ALA A 65 -23.76 -0.44 -23.10
CA ALA A 65 -24.60 -1.63 -23.00
C ALA A 65 -26.08 -1.28 -22.81
N LEU A 66 -26.40 -0.28 -21.96
CA LEU A 66 -27.76 0.20 -21.73
C LEU A 66 -28.39 0.74 -23.02
N TYR A 67 -27.74 1.69 -23.70
CA TYR A 67 -28.29 2.27 -24.94
C TYR A 67 -28.44 1.21 -26.04
N LYS A 68 -27.47 0.30 -26.19
CA LYS A 68 -27.58 -0.83 -27.12
C LYS A 68 -28.77 -1.74 -26.81
N ALA A 69 -28.97 -2.10 -25.54
CA ALA A 69 -30.12 -2.91 -25.12
C ALA A 69 -31.45 -2.18 -25.35
N MET A 70 -31.49 -0.88 -25.06
CA MET A 70 -32.67 -0.05 -25.24
C MET A 70 -33.04 0.17 -26.72
N GLU A 71 -32.06 0.37 -27.59
CA GLU A 71 -32.25 0.52 -29.04
C GLU A 71 -32.65 -0.80 -29.72
N LEU A 72 -32.03 -1.93 -29.32
CA LEU A 72 -32.40 -3.26 -29.81
C LEU A 72 -33.81 -3.67 -29.37
N GLY A 73 -34.24 -3.29 -28.16
CA GLY A 73 -35.60 -3.57 -27.71
C GLY A 73 -36.67 -2.81 -28.50
N ILE A 74 -36.37 -1.57 -28.94
CA ILE A 74 -37.26 -0.80 -29.81
C ILE A 74 -37.29 -1.38 -31.24
N SER A 75 -36.16 -1.84 -31.78
CA SER A 75 -36.11 -2.41 -33.13
C SER A 75 -36.78 -3.79 -33.23
N ALA A 76 -36.83 -4.55 -32.13
CA ALA A 76 -37.56 -5.81 -32.04
C ALA A 76 -39.09 -5.64 -31.90
N THR A 77 -39.58 -4.47 -31.47
CA THR A 77 -41.00 -4.12 -31.47
C THR A 77 -41.39 -3.55 -32.83
N ASP A 78 -42.04 -4.38 -33.64
CA ASP A 78 -42.45 -4.05 -35.00
C ASP A 78 -43.25 -2.73 -35.04
N SER A 79 -42.87 -1.81 -35.93
CA SER A 79 -43.35 -0.41 -36.08
C SER A 79 -44.87 -0.24 -36.33
N LYS A 80 -45.66 -1.31 -36.25
CA LYS A 80 -47.13 -1.35 -36.36
C LYS A 80 -47.84 -1.81 -35.09
N SER A 81 -47.13 -2.11 -34.00
CA SER A 81 -47.72 -2.59 -32.76
C SER A 81 -47.87 -1.45 -31.74
N ASN A 82 -49.10 -1.21 -31.26
CA ASN A 82 -49.45 -0.15 -30.30
C ASN A 82 -49.08 -0.57 -28.86
N GLU A 83 -47.89 -1.17 -28.68
CA GLU A 83 -47.43 -1.79 -27.41
C GLU A 83 -46.73 -0.77 -26.49
N GLN A 84 -47.00 -0.85 -25.19
CA GLN A 84 -46.34 -0.01 -24.19
C GLN A 84 -45.07 -0.69 -23.70
N VAL A 85 -43.90 -0.09 -23.97
CA VAL A 85 -42.61 -0.57 -23.48
C VAL A 85 -42.32 0.00 -22.09
N VAL A 86 -41.84 -0.87 -21.19
CA VAL A 86 -41.35 -0.50 -19.85
C VAL A 86 -39.95 -1.10 -19.63
N TRP A 87 -38.99 -0.26 -19.25
CA TRP A 87 -37.65 -0.68 -18.86
C TRP A 87 -37.59 -0.86 -17.34
N LEU A 88 -37.37 -2.08 -16.86
CA LEU A 88 -37.22 -2.39 -15.45
C LEU A 88 -35.75 -2.70 -15.15
N HIS A 89 -35.15 -1.93 -14.25
CA HIS A 89 -33.77 -2.11 -13.82
C HIS A 89 -33.74 -2.61 -12.36
N LEU A 90 -32.94 -3.64 -12.10
CA LEU A 90 -32.72 -4.21 -10.77
C LEU A 90 -31.32 -3.85 -10.29
N GLY A 91 -31.22 -3.16 -9.15
CA GLY A 91 -29.97 -2.88 -8.44
C GLY A 91 -29.88 -3.69 -7.15
N VAL A 92 -28.66 -3.90 -6.64
CA VAL A 92 -28.46 -4.49 -5.30
C VAL A 92 -28.17 -3.38 -4.29
N ASN A 93 -28.80 -3.46 -3.12
CA ASN A 93 -28.42 -2.65 -1.97
C ASN A 93 -28.05 -3.59 -0.82
N SER A 94 -26.75 -3.68 -0.51
CA SER A 94 -26.22 -4.61 0.50
C SER A 94 -26.70 -4.32 1.93
N GLY A 95 -27.13 -3.09 2.22
CA GLY A 95 -27.69 -2.68 3.49
C GLY A 95 -29.22 -2.77 3.57
N ALA A 96 -29.91 -3.07 2.46
CA ALA A 96 -31.37 -3.13 2.43
C ALA A 96 -31.89 -4.44 3.02
N VAL A 97 -32.91 -4.34 3.89
CA VAL A 97 -33.64 -5.50 4.45
C VAL A 97 -34.97 -5.78 3.74
N LYS A 98 -35.35 -4.92 2.79
CA LYS A 98 -36.61 -4.97 2.03
C LYS A 98 -36.41 -4.42 0.62
N PHE A 99 -37.37 -4.67 -0.27
CA PHE A 99 -37.34 -4.14 -1.63
C PHE A 99 -37.59 -2.62 -1.64
N ALA A 100 -36.92 -1.87 -2.51
CA ALA A 100 -37.16 -0.44 -2.67
C ALA A 100 -37.42 -0.11 -4.15
N ILE A 101 -38.54 0.54 -4.44
CA ILE A 101 -38.86 1.08 -5.75
C ILE A 101 -38.40 2.53 -5.79
N GLU A 102 -37.53 2.86 -6.73
CA GLU A 102 -37.01 4.20 -6.89
C GLU A 102 -38.00 5.08 -7.66
N ARG A 103 -38.29 6.26 -7.09
CA ARG A 103 -39.15 7.26 -7.72
C ARG A 103 -38.42 8.13 -8.73
N GLN A 104 -37.13 8.34 -8.48
CA GLN A 104 -36.36 9.35 -9.17
C GLN A 104 -34.88 8.97 -9.30
N ALA A 105 -34.23 9.57 -10.30
CA ALA A 105 -32.78 9.59 -10.45
C ALA A 105 -32.29 11.04 -10.48
N VAL A 106 -31.08 11.27 -10.00
CA VAL A 106 -30.44 12.59 -9.93
C VAL A 106 -29.34 12.67 -10.99
N ASN A 107 -29.15 13.80 -11.64
CA ASN A 107 -28.20 14.03 -12.74
C ASN A 107 -26.75 14.07 -12.26
N GLU A 108 -26.37 13.30 -11.23
CA GLU A 108 -25.04 13.35 -10.62
C GLU A 108 -24.24 12.10 -11.02
N ALA A 109 -23.12 12.31 -11.70
CA ALA A 109 -22.17 11.27 -12.05
C ALA A 109 -21.24 10.99 -10.86
N THR A 110 -21.79 10.35 -9.82
CA THR A 110 -21.00 9.81 -8.72
C THR A 110 -20.50 8.42 -9.10
N PHE A 111 -19.35 8.32 -9.75
CA PHE A 111 -18.75 7.01 -10.00
C PHE A 111 -18.10 6.47 -8.71
N ARG A 112 -18.61 5.35 -8.19
CA ARG A 112 -17.78 4.37 -7.48
C ARG A 112 -18.04 2.99 -8.07
N CYS A 113 -17.01 2.43 -8.68
CA CYS A 113 -16.66 1.02 -8.52
C CYS A 113 -15.28 1.06 -7.83
N PRO A 114 -14.92 0.14 -6.90
CA PRO A 114 -13.64 0.23 -6.21
C PRO A 114 -12.52 0.03 -7.24
N ASP A 115 -11.85 1.11 -7.63
CA ASP A 115 -10.52 1.05 -8.20
C ASP A 115 -9.51 1.55 -7.16
N GLU A 116 -8.32 0.96 -7.21
CA GLU A 116 -7.22 1.09 -6.25
C GLU A 116 -6.52 2.47 -6.34
N LEU A 117 -7.22 3.53 -6.77
CA LEU A 117 -6.62 4.79 -7.25
C LEU A 117 -7.05 6.05 -6.50
N GLY A 118 -7.92 5.96 -5.48
CA GLY A 118 -8.20 7.09 -4.59
C GLY A 118 -8.97 8.27 -5.22
N TRP A 119 -9.88 8.01 -6.16
CA TRP A 119 -10.65 9.08 -6.82
C TRP A 119 -11.76 9.67 -5.93
N GLN A 120 -11.86 11.00 -5.95
CA GLN A 120 -12.92 11.79 -5.28
C GLN A 120 -14.18 11.89 -6.18
N PRO A 121 -15.39 12.04 -5.61
CA PRO A 121 -16.61 12.27 -6.39
C PRO A 121 -16.45 13.49 -7.30
N GLN A 122 -16.61 13.32 -8.61
CA GLN A 122 -16.31 14.39 -9.57
C GLN A 122 -17.33 15.53 -9.58
N GLN A 123 -18.49 15.39 -8.93
CA GLN A 123 -19.59 16.38 -8.93
C GLN A 123 -19.92 16.89 -10.35
N GLN A 124 -19.88 16.00 -11.34
CA GLN A 124 -20.19 16.32 -12.73
C GLN A 124 -21.60 15.83 -13.09
N PRO A 125 -22.33 16.55 -13.96
CA PRO A 125 -23.64 16.11 -14.41
C PRO A 125 -23.54 14.85 -15.29
N ILE A 126 -24.44 13.88 -15.12
CA ILE A 126 -24.52 12.67 -15.97
C ILE A 126 -24.74 13.07 -17.44
N VAL A 127 -25.66 14.02 -17.63
CA VAL A 127 -25.98 14.65 -18.90
C VAL A 127 -25.85 16.16 -18.71
N PRO A 128 -24.77 16.80 -19.20
CA PRO A 128 -24.59 18.24 -19.08
C PRO A 128 -25.73 19.06 -19.71
N GLU A 129 -26.36 18.55 -20.78
CA GLU A 129 -27.47 19.22 -21.47
C GLU A 129 -28.76 19.29 -20.63
N ASP A 130 -28.93 18.40 -19.65
CA ASP A 130 -30.11 18.37 -18.78
C ASP A 130 -30.00 19.34 -17.58
N GLY A 131 -28.85 20.00 -17.41
CA GLY A 131 -28.59 20.96 -16.33
C GLY A 131 -27.58 20.44 -15.30
N GLY A 132 -27.58 21.06 -14.11
CA GLY A 132 -26.63 20.73 -13.03
C GLY A 132 -26.81 19.33 -12.43
N THR A 133 -25.86 18.93 -11.60
CA THR A 133 -25.81 17.59 -10.96
C THR A 133 -27.06 17.22 -10.18
N SER A 134 -27.80 18.22 -9.73
CA SER A 134 -28.91 18.09 -8.81
C SER A 134 -30.27 18.08 -9.53
N ARG A 135 -30.26 18.11 -10.87
CA ARG A 135 -31.45 17.90 -11.70
C ARG A 135 -32.00 16.49 -11.44
N VAL A 136 -33.29 16.38 -11.25
CA VAL A 136 -33.96 15.10 -10.97
C VAL A 136 -34.85 14.71 -12.15
N ARG A 137 -34.88 13.41 -12.48
CA ARG A 137 -35.84 12.80 -13.40
C ARG A 137 -36.67 11.80 -12.61
N GLU A 138 -37.99 11.94 -12.67
CA GLU A 138 -38.95 11.03 -12.01
C GLU A 138 -39.53 10.03 -13.00
N THR A 139 -39.92 8.84 -12.52
CA THR A 139 -40.61 7.87 -13.37
C THR A 139 -42.07 8.25 -13.63
N CYS A 140 -42.52 8.02 -14.86
CA CYS A 140 -43.94 8.10 -15.25
C CYS A 140 -44.74 6.82 -14.90
N CYS A 141 -44.14 5.85 -14.21
CA CYS A 141 -44.84 4.68 -13.67
C CYS A 141 -45.66 5.07 -12.43
N SER A 142 -46.87 4.52 -12.28
CA SER A 142 -47.73 4.79 -11.11
C SER A 142 -47.25 4.00 -9.89
N ILE A 143 -46.19 4.48 -9.23
CA ILE A 143 -45.52 3.78 -8.14
C ILE A 143 -46.47 3.48 -6.98
N GLU A 144 -47.34 4.41 -6.59
CA GLU A 144 -48.28 4.19 -5.49
C GLU A 144 -49.26 3.04 -5.78
N ALA A 145 -49.68 2.90 -7.03
CA ALA A 145 -50.55 1.82 -7.47
C ALA A 145 -49.81 0.47 -7.52
N ILE A 146 -48.57 0.47 -8.04
CA ILE A 146 -47.69 -0.71 -8.04
C ILE A 146 -47.42 -1.18 -6.60
N LEU A 147 -47.06 -0.24 -5.72
CA LEU A 147 -46.80 -0.48 -4.30
C LEU A 147 -48.01 -1.10 -3.60
N LYS A 148 -49.21 -0.57 -3.85
CA LYS A 148 -50.46 -1.10 -3.27
C LYS A 148 -50.71 -2.55 -3.70
N ILE A 149 -50.47 -2.88 -4.97
CA ILE A 149 -50.61 -4.26 -5.47
C ILE A 149 -49.59 -5.19 -4.81
N LEU A 150 -48.33 -4.78 -4.70
CA LEU A 150 -47.26 -5.60 -4.10
C LEU A 150 -47.47 -5.82 -2.60
N LYS A 151 -47.88 -4.77 -1.85
CA LYS A 151 -48.23 -4.90 -0.43
C LYS A 151 -49.42 -5.82 -0.20
N ASN A 152 -50.46 -5.73 -1.03
CA ASN A 152 -51.61 -6.65 -0.96
C ASN A 152 -51.22 -8.11 -1.24
N ARG A 153 -50.12 -8.34 -1.95
CA ARG A 153 -49.54 -9.67 -2.21
C ARG A 153 -48.53 -10.12 -1.14
N GLY A 154 -48.36 -9.36 -0.07
CA GLY A 154 -47.54 -9.70 1.08
C GLY A 154 -46.06 -9.33 0.99
N TYR A 155 -45.64 -8.54 0.00
CA TYR A 155 -44.26 -8.09 -0.11
C TYR A 155 -44.02 -6.80 0.70
N ASP A 156 -42.92 -6.76 1.46
CA ASP A 156 -42.46 -5.53 2.13
C ASP A 156 -41.64 -4.70 1.13
N VAL A 157 -42.23 -3.60 0.67
CA VAL A 157 -41.68 -2.72 -0.35
C VAL A 157 -41.76 -1.27 0.13
N ALA A 158 -40.66 -0.53 -0.03
CA ALA A 158 -40.57 0.90 0.23
C ALA A 158 -40.50 1.71 -1.08
N ILE A 159 -40.89 2.98 -1.02
CA ILE A 159 -40.55 3.96 -2.06
C ILE A 159 -39.27 4.65 -1.60
N SER A 160 -38.31 4.78 -2.50
CA SER A 160 -37.04 5.45 -2.28
C SER A 160 -36.87 6.56 -3.32
N ASP A 161 -36.23 7.64 -2.90
CA ASP A 161 -35.89 8.79 -3.75
C ASP A 161 -34.36 8.87 -3.98
N ASP A 162 -33.64 7.83 -3.53
CA ASP A 162 -32.20 7.65 -3.62
C ASP A 162 -31.90 6.38 -4.41
N ALA A 163 -31.81 6.52 -5.73
CA ALA A 163 -31.42 5.45 -6.63
C ALA A 163 -29.95 5.00 -6.48
N GLY A 164 -29.26 5.46 -5.42
CA GLY A 164 -27.92 5.06 -5.02
C GLY A 164 -26.85 5.86 -5.75
N ARG A 165 -25.86 6.38 -5.03
CA ARG A 165 -24.80 7.27 -5.56
C ARG A 165 -23.74 6.57 -6.43
N PHE A 166 -24.10 5.56 -7.21
CA PHE A 166 -23.18 4.74 -8.02
C PHE A 166 -23.75 4.47 -9.43
N VAL A 167 -23.37 3.35 -10.05
CA VAL A 167 -23.84 2.94 -11.38
C VAL A 167 -25.38 2.82 -11.47
N CYS A 168 -26.07 2.55 -10.36
CA CYS A 168 -27.53 2.45 -10.28
C CYS A 168 -28.23 3.77 -10.66
N ASN A 169 -27.87 4.89 -10.01
CA ASN A 169 -28.38 6.22 -10.38
C ASN A 169 -27.96 6.64 -11.79
N TYR A 170 -26.72 6.32 -12.19
CA TYR A 170 -26.20 6.62 -13.53
C TYR A 170 -27.03 5.95 -14.64
N VAL A 171 -27.29 4.65 -14.51
CA VAL A 171 -28.12 3.88 -15.44
C VAL A 171 -29.58 4.34 -15.38
N TYR A 172 -30.12 4.58 -14.19
CA TYR A 172 -31.52 4.97 -14.06
C TYR A 172 -31.79 6.32 -14.70
N TYR A 173 -30.88 7.29 -14.54
CA TYR A 173 -31.00 8.62 -15.13
C TYR A 173 -31.01 8.57 -16.67
N HIS A 174 -30.07 7.85 -17.27
CA HIS A 174 -30.03 7.65 -18.73
C HIS A 174 -31.28 6.91 -19.24
N SER A 175 -31.74 5.89 -18.52
CA SER A 175 -32.93 5.12 -18.87
C SER A 175 -34.21 5.95 -18.82
N LEU A 176 -34.38 6.80 -17.79
CA LEU A 176 -35.51 7.72 -17.68
C LEU A 176 -35.52 8.75 -18.81
N ARG A 177 -34.36 9.33 -19.14
CA ARG A 177 -34.23 10.26 -20.26
C ARG A 177 -34.61 9.61 -21.59
N PHE A 178 -34.04 8.43 -21.89
CA PHE A 178 -34.34 7.72 -23.12
C PHE A 178 -35.82 7.30 -23.20
N ALA A 179 -36.39 6.83 -22.09
CA ALA A 179 -37.80 6.47 -22.03
C ALA A 179 -38.72 7.67 -22.30
N GLU A 180 -38.41 8.84 -21.74
CA GLU A 180 -39.14 10.09 -22.01
C GLU A 180 -39.05 10.49 -23.49
N GLU A 181 -37.85 10.49 -24.07
CA GLU A 181 -37.61 10.85 -25.49
C GLU A 181 -38.37 9.93 -26.47
N LYS A 182 -38.63 8.68 -26.09
CA LYS A 182 -39.32 7.67 -26.92
C LYS A 182 -40.78 7.41 -26.54
N GLY A 183 -41.33 8.11 -25.54
CA GLY A 183 -42.71 7.91 -25.08
C GLY A 183 -42.95 6.56 -24.36
N HIS A 184 -41.90 6.01 -23.74
CA HIS A 184 -41.91 4.77 -22.97
C HIS A 184 -41.80 5.05 -21.46
N LYS A 185 -41.78 4.00 -20.63
CA LYS A 185 -41.61 4.14 -19.17
C LYS A 185 -40.35 3.43 -18.69
N SER A 186 -39.79 3.88 -17.58
CA SER A 186 -38.64 3.24 -16.93
C SER A 186 -38.81 3.21 -15.41
N LEU A 187 -38.44 2.10 -14.77
CA LEU A 187 -38.57 1.86 -13.34
C LEU A 187 -37.29 1.21 -12.82
N PHE A 188 -36.84 1.61 -11.63
CA PHE A 188 -35.68 1.01 -10.97
C PHE A 188 -36.07 0.45 -9.61
N VAL A 189 -35.55 -0.72 -9.26
CA VAL A 189 -35.84 -1.40 -8.00
C VAL A 189 -34.56 -1.94 -7.38
N HIS A 190 -34.30 -1.56 -6.13
CA HIS A 190 -33.26 -2.21 -5.33
C HIS A 190 -33.78 -3.47 -4.65
N VAL A 191 -33.02 -4.55 -4.80
CA VAL A 191 -33.26 -5.84 -4.14
C VAL A 191 -32.21 -6.11 -3.03
N PRO A 192 -32.58 -6.72 -1.90
CA PRO A 192 -31.64 -7.17 -0.87
C PRO A 192 -30.71 -8.29 -1.34
N LEU A 193 -29.63 -8.57 -0.60
CA LEU A 193 -28.79 -9.76 -0.80
C LEU A 193 -29.56 -11.08 -0.59
N PHE A 194 -29.10 -12.16 -1.21
CA PHE A 194 -29.70 -13.50 -1.01
C PHE A 194 -29.62 -14.01 0.42
N SER A 195 -28.66 -13.51 1.21
CA SER A 195 -28.56 -13.76 2.65
C SER A 195 -29.70 -13.14 3.47
N ARG A 196 -30.43 -12.15 2.92
CA ARG A 196 -31.56 -11.48 3.58
C ARG A 196 -32.90 -11.97 3.05
N ILE A 197 -33.04 -12.09 1.74
CA ILE A 197 -34.23 -12.64 1.09
C ILE A 197 -33.74 -13.66 0.07
N ASP A 198 -34.17 -14.91 0.20
CA ASP A 198 -33.73 -16.01 -0.66
C ASP A 198 -34.09 -15.79 -2.14
N GLU A 199 -33.33 -16.45 -3.03
CA GLU A 199 -33.49 -16.32 -4.48
C GLU A 199 -34.93 -16.63 -4.94
N GLU A 200 -35.58 -17.65 -4.38
CA GLU A 200 -36.92 -18.05 -4.81
C GLU A 200 -37.95 -16.96 -4.47
N THR A 201 -37.86 -16.36 -3.29
CA THR A 201 -38.70 -15.24 -2.87
C THR A 201 -38.45 -13.99 -3.73
N GLN A 202 -37.21 -13.67 -4.07
CA GLN A 202 -36.89 -12.55 -4.96
C GLN A 202 -37.41 -12.77 -6.39
N MET A 203 -37.30 -13.99 -6.92
CA MET A 203 -37.84 -14.34 -8.24
C MET A 203 -39.38 -14.26 -8.29
N ARG A 204 -40.06 -14.69 -7.22
CA ARG A 204 -41.53 -14.52 -7.08
C ARG A 204 -41.93 -13.05 -6.97
N PHE A 205 -41.13 -12.23 -6.29
CA PHE A 205 -41.31 -10.79 -6.19
C PHE A 205 -41.20 -10.13 -7.56
N VAL A 206 -40.13 -10.37 -8.32
CA VAL A 206 -39.93 -9.78 -9.66
C VAL A 206 -41.06 -10.17 -10.60
N ALA A 207 -41.48 -11.44 -10.63
CA ALA A 207 -42.65 -11.85 -11.41
C ALA A 207 -43.94 -11.12 -10.99
N SER A 208 -44.15 -10.91 -9.68
CA SER A 208 -45.30 -10.15 -9.16
C SER A 208 -45.23 -8.66 -9.49
N LEU A 209 -44.03 -8.10 -9.58
CA LEU A 209 -43.76 -6.73 -10.01
C LEU A 209 -44.08 -6.54 -11.49
N LEU A 210 -43.69 -7.48 -12.36
CA LEU A 210 -44.06 -7.46 -13.79
C LEU A 210 -45.58 -7.40 -13.98
N GLU A 211 -46.33 -8.23 -13.22
CA GLU A 211 -47.80 -8.22 -13.24
C GLU A 211 -48.39 -6.88 -12.73
N ALA A 212 -47.79 -6.29 -11.69
CA ALA A 212 -48.22 -5.00 -11.14
C ALA A 212 -47.98 -3.84 -12.13
N ILE A 213 -46.86 -3.85 -12.86
CA ILE A 213 -46.54 -2.89 -13.92
C ILE A 213 -47.56 -2.98 -15.06
N ALA A 214 -47.94 -4.20 -15.46
CA ALA A 214 -48.96 -4.41 -16.51
C ALA A 214 -50.36 -3.94 -16.06
N ALA A 215 -50.76 -4.28 -14.83
CA ALA A 215 -52.07 -3.91 -14.27
C ALA A 215 -52.25 -2.39 -14.12
N THR A 216 -51.16 -1.66 -13.86
CA THR A 216 -51.20 -0.19 -13.73
C THR A 216 -51.07 0.54 -15.06
N SER A 217 -50.43 -0.07 -16.06
CA SER A 217 -50.29 0.50 -17.41
C SER A 217 -51.59 0.43 -18.24
N THR A 218 -52.55 -0.39 -17.84
CA THR A 218 -53.87 -0.54 -18.51
C THR A 218 -54.97 0.36 -17.93
N ALA A 219 -54.71 1.07 -16.82
CA ALA A 219 -55.73 1.73 -16.01
C ALA A 219 -55.86 3.27 -16.19
N SER A 220 -55.16 3.91 -17.14
CA SER A 220 -55.18 5.38 -17.27
C SER A 220 -55.74 5.87 -18.61
N SER A 221 -57.06 6.06 -18.70
CA SER A 221 -57.69 7.01 -19.62
C SER A 221 -58.69 7.86 -18.86
N THR A 222 -58.27 9.06 -18.44
CA THR A 222 -59.13 10.25 -18.26
C THR A 222 -58.28 11.44 -17.80
N SER A 223 -58.27 12.50 -18.63
CA SER A 223 -58.15 13.94 -18.31
C SER A 223 -57.05 14.41 -17.34
N SER A 224 -56.12 15.30 -17.71
CA SER A 224 -56.43 16.59 -18.36
C SER A 224 -55.28 17.09 -19.26
N SER A 225 -55.58 17.33 -20.53
CA SER A 225 -54.86 18.31 -21.36
C SER A 225 -55.20 19.72 -20.88
N LEU A 226 -54.19 20.57 -20.64
CA LEU A 226 -54.22 22.02 -20.90
C LEU A 226 -52.87 22.67 -20.54
N ARG A 227 -52.18 23.08 -21.61
CA ARG A 227 -51.44 24.35 -21.83
C ARG A 227 -49.98 24.15 -22.27
N LEU A 228 -49.83 24.10 -23.60
CA LEU A 228 -48.69 24.71 -24.27
C LEU A 228 -48.88 26.24 -24.24
N ASN A 229 -47.77 26.95 -24.05
CA ASN A 229 -47.54 28.38 -24.24
C ASN A 229 -48.16 29.36 -23.23
N SER A 230 -47.41 29.62 -22.16
CA SER A 230 -47.17 30.98 -21.69
C SER A 230 -45.79 31.06 -21.06
N TYR A 231 -44.99 32.02 -21.50
CA TYR A 231 -43.80 32.55 -20.83
C TYR A 231 -43.85 32.36 -19.31
N PHE A 232 -42.84 31.68 -18.74
CA PHE A 232 -42.56 31.77 -17.33
C PHE A 232 -41.06 32.01 -17.14
N GLU A 233 -40.76 33.19 -16.62
CA GLU A 233 -39.54 33.48 -15.89
C GLU A 233 -39.21 32.33 -14.91
N PRO A 234 -37.92 32.09 -14.62
CA PRO A 234 -37.52 31.05 -13.66
C PRO A 234 -38.33 31.19 -12.38
N SER A 235 -38.93 30.09 -11.91
CA SER A 235 -39.65 30.13 -10.65
C SER A 235 -38.69 30.57 -9.54
N ALA A 236 -39.15 31.37 -8.58
CA ALA A 236 -38.30 31.86 -7.51
C ALA A 236 -37.56 30.72 -6.77
N ARG A 237 -38.12 29.50 -6.74
CA ARG A 237 -37.48 28.31 -6.15
C ARG A 237 -36.35 27.72 -7.01
N ASP A 238 -36.50 27.69 -8.33
CA ASP A 238 -35.44 27.21 -9.23
C ASP A 238 -34.23 28.16 -9.23
N LEU A 239 -34.50 29.46 -9.06
CA LEU A 239 -33.46 30.47 -8.92
C LEU A 239 -32.70 30.33 -7.59
N VAL A 240 -33.41 30.09 -6.48
CA VAL A 240 -32.79 29.82 -5.16
C VAL A 240 -31.93 28.56 -5.18
N TYR A 241 -32.42 27.49 -5.78
CA TYR A 241 -31.68 26.24 -5.92
C TYR A 241 -30.40 26.37 -6.77
N SER A 242 -30.51 27.05 -7.91
CA SER A 242 -29.38 27.32 -8.81
C SER A 242 -28.31 28.18 -8.13
N ASN A 243 -28.73 29.20 -7.38
CA ASN A 243 -27.80 30.06 -6.64
C ASN A 243 -27.19 29.33 -5.44
N ASN A 244 -27.94 28.47 -4.73
CA ASN A 244 -27.40 27.61 -3.68
C ASN A 244 -26.26 26.72 -4.23
N LEU A 245 -26.43 26.06 -5.37
CA LEU A 245 -25.35 25.23 -5.97
C LEU A 245 -24.09 26.03 -6.29
N LYS A 246 -24.24 27.26 -6.79
CA LYS A 246 -23.11 28.16 -7.04
C LYS A 246 -22.42 28.57 -5.74
N ILE A 247 -23.20 28.89 -4.71
CA ILE A 247 -22.69 29.19 -3.38
C ILE A 247 -21.93 27.97 -2.81
N ASP A 248 -22.45 26.74 -2.95
CA ASP A 248 -21.76 25.51 -2.51
C ASP A 248 -20.41 25.33 -3.22
N GLY A 249 -20.39 25.54 -4.54
CA GLY A 249 -19.20 25.41 -5.36
C GLY A 249 -18.13 26.44 -4.96
N LEU A 250 -18.53 27.70 -4.76
CA LEU A 250 -17.66 28.78 -4.33
C LEU A 250 -17.11 28.56 -2.90
N ILE A 251 -17.97 28.08 -1.99
CA ILE A 251 -17.55 27.68 -0.63
C ILE A 251 -16.55 26.52 -0.70
N LYS A 252 -16.80 25.48 -1.51
CA LYS A 252 -15.89 24.33 -1.65
C LYS A 252 -14.54 24.74 -2.26
N SER A 253 -14.50 25.75 -3.12
CA SER A 253 -13.26 26.30 -3.68
C SER A 253 -12.57 27.33 -2.78
N GLY A 254 -13.13 27.66 -1.61
CA GLY A 254 -12.58 28.64 -0.66
C GLY A 254 -12.84 30.11 -1.00
N ASP A 255 -13.63 30.42 -2.03
CA ASP A 255 -13.97 31.80 -2.41
C ASP A 255 -15.26 32.27 -1.71
N LEU A 256 -15.15 32.52 -0.42
CA LEU A 256 -16.28 32.97 0.41
C LEU A 256 -16.78 34.37 0.01
N ASN A 257 -15.92 35.25 -0.47
CA ASN A 257 -16.29 36.63 -0.81
C ASN A 257 -17.25 36.67 -2.01
N THR A 258 -17.00 35.84 -3.03
CA THR A 258 -17.89 35.75 -4.19
C THR A 258 -19.18 35.01 -3.83
N ALA A 259 -19.11 34.01 -2.95
CA ALA A 259 -20.30 33.33 -2.41
C ALA A 259 -21.22 34.32 -1.66
N LEU A 260 -20.66 35.22 -0.85
CA LEU A 260 -21.40 36.25 -0.11
C LEU A 260 -22.05 37.28 -1.04
N LYS A 261 -21.33 37.76 -2.06
CA LYS A 261 -21.93 38.66 -3.06
C LYS A 261 -23.12 38.02 -3.77
N LEU A 262 -22.99 36.75 -4.15
CA LEU A 262 -24.07 36.02 -4.80
C LEU A 262 -25.25 35.81 -3.83
N PHE A 263 -24.99 35.58 -2.55
CA PHE A 263 -26.01 35.55 -1.52
C PHE A 263 -26.73 36.90 -1.39
N ASP A 264 -26.00 38.02 -1.30
CA ASP A 264 -26.60 39.36 -1.20
C ASP A 264 -27.48 39.72 -2.42
N GLU A 265 -27.16 39.17 -3.59
CA GLU A 265 -27.93 39.37 -4.85
C GLU A 265 -29.18 38.47 -4.94
N MET A 266 -29.37 37.50 -4.04
CA MET A 266 -30.53 36.60 -4.07
C MET A 266 -31.80 37.27 -3.51
N PRO A 267 -32.96 37.15 -4.19
CA PRO A 267 -34.21 37.78 -3.75
C PRO A 267 -34.96 37.02 -2.64
N VAL A 268 -34.67 35.73 -2.45
CA VAL A 268 -35.30 34.85 -1.45
C VAL A 268 -34.24 33.85 -0.96
N TYR A 269 -34.27 33.50 0.32
CA TYR A 269 -33.35 32.52 0.94
C TYR A 269 -34.16 31.39 1.59
N ASP A 270 -33.62 30.18 1.59
CA ASP A 270 -34.23 29.05 2.30
C ASP A 270 -33.29 28.49 3.39
N VAL A 271 -33.79 27.52 4.16
CA VAL A 271 -33.03 26.86 5.24
C VAL A 271 -31.72 26.27 4.72
N VAL A 272 -31.69 25.80 3.46
CA VAL A 272 -30.51 25.17 2.86
C VAL A 272 -29.46 26.22 2.54
N THR A 273 -29.86 27.38 1.99
CA THR A 273 -28.96 28.53 1.73
C THR A 273 -28.20 28.91 3.00
N TYR A 274 -28.91 29.13 4.11
CA TYR A 274 -28.29 29.50 5.39
C TYR A 274 -27.42 28.37 5.97
N ASN A 275 -27.89 27.11 5.95
CA ASN A 275 -27.11 25.99 6.46
C ASN A 275 -25.77 25.81 5.73
N MET A 276 -25.74 26.08 4.42
CA MET A 276 -24.52 26.03 3.61
C MET A 276 -23.55 27.15 3.97
N LEU A 277 -24.05 28.37 4.15
CA LEU A 277 -23.21 29.49 4.59
C LEU A 277 -22.67 29.26 6.00
N ILE A 278 -23.50 28.76 6.93
CA ILE A 278 -23.10 28.41 8.29
C ILE A 278 -22.00 27.34 8.27
N SER A 279 -22.22 26.21 7.60
CA SER A 279 -21.22 25.13 7.53
C SER A 279 -19.98 25.55 6.73
N GLY A 280 -20.14 26.36 5.69
CA GLY A 280 -19.06 26.82 4.83
C GLY A 280 -18.11 27.77 5.54
N HIS A 281 -18.65 28.80 6.20
CA HIS A 281 -17.86 29.73 7.00
C HIS A 281 -17.23 29.01 8.20
N GLY A 282 -17.91 28.03 8.80
CA GLY A 282 -17.33 27.14 9.80
C GLY A 282 -16.07 26.42 9.34
N ARG A 283 -16.15 25.67 8.24
CA ARG A 283 -15.04 24.87 7.70
C ARG A 283 -13.81 25.67 7.29
N HIS A 284 -14.01 26.95 6.95
CA HIS A 284 -12.93 27.86 6.53
C HIS A 284 -12.44 28.77 7.66
N GLY A 285 -12.84 28.52 8.91
CA GLY A 285 -12.32 29.22 10.09
C GLY A 285 -12.96 30.58 10.38
N PHE A 286 -14.19 30.84 9.91
CA PHE A 286 -14.96 32.07 10.16
C PHE A 286 -16.23 31.81 11.00
N PRO A 287 -16.10 31.37 12.27
CA PRO A 287 -17.22 30.93 13.10
C PRO A 287 -18.16 32.07 13.52
N GLU A 288 -17.66 33.28 13.77
CA GLU A 288 -18.50 34.44 14.11
C GLU A 288 -19.47 34.79 12.98
N GLN A 289 -19.01 34.71 11.74
CA GLN A 289 -19.83 34.96 10.55
C GLN A 289 -20.90 33.86 10.38
N ALA A 290 -20.55 32.60 10.70
CA ALA A 290 -21.52 31.50 10.71
C ALA A 290 -22.62 31.72 11.78
N PHE A 291 -22.28 32.18 12.98
CA PHE A 291 -23.29 32.53 13.99
C PHE A 291 -24.14 33.73 13.60
N HIS A 292 -23.56 34.70 12.89
CA HIS A 292 -24.32 35.82 12.34
C HIS A 292 -25.40 35.34 11.38
N PHE A 293 -25.06 34.46 10.43
CA PHE A 293 -26.04 33.87 9.50
C PHE A 293 -27.09 33.03 10.20
N TYR A 294 -26.73 32.31 11.26
CA TYR A 294 -27.71 31.58 12.07
C TYR A 294 -28.69 32.53 12.78
N ALA A 295 -28.18 33.61 13.40
CA ALA A 295 -29.01 34.61 14.06
C ALA A 295 -29.93 35.34 13.05
N GLU A 296 -29.40 35.65 11.87
CA GLU A 296 -30.14 36.27 10.78
C GLU A 296 -31.29 35.36 10.31
N MET A 297 -31.02 34.08 10.03
CA MET A 297 -32.00 33.08 9.64
C MET A 297 -33.17 33.01 10.64
N VAL A 298 -32.85 32.95 11.95
CA VAL A 298 -33.86 32.91 13.02
C VAL A 298 -34.65 34.21 13.09
N SER A 299 -34.00 35.36 12.91
CA SER A 299 -34.66 36.68 12.92
C SER A 299 -35.63 36.88 11.75
N GLN A 300 -35.37 36.25 10.61
CA GLN A 300 -36.26 36.23 9.44
C GLN A 300 -37.44 35.24 9.58
N GLY A 301 -37.52 34.53 10.71
CA GLY A 301 -38.61 33.57 10.98
C GLY A 301 -38.50 32.26 10.21
N ILE A 302 -37.34 31.97 9.61
CA ILE A 302 -37.07 30.71 8.94
C ILE A 302 -36.85 29.63 10.01
N ARG A 303 -37.65 28.56 9.96
CA ARG A 303 -37.63 27.51 10.98
C ARG A 303 -36.38 26.65 10.89
N GLU A 304 -35.72 26.46 12.03
CA GLU A 304 -34.56 25.59 12.17
C GLU A 304 -34.94 24.12 11.90
N SER A 305 -34.04 23.37 11.27
CA SER A 305 -34.19 21.94 11.00
C SER A 305 -33.08 21.12 11.67
N ALA A 306 -33.18 19.79 11.66
CA ALA A 306 -32.12 18.91 12.19
C ALA A 306 -30.76 19.17 11.53
N SER A 307 -30.73 19.45 10.21
CA SER A 307 -29.49 19.79 9.50
C SER A 307 -28.96 21.18 9.88
N THR A 308 -29.83 22.12 10.25
CA THR A 308 -29.41 23.43 10.79
C THR A 308 -28.67 23.23 12.11
N PHE A 309 -29.23 22.44 13.04
CA PHE A 309 -28.59 22.18 14.32
C PHE A 309 -27.26 21.43 14.15
N SER A 310 -27.19 20.40 13.29
CA SER A 310 -25.90 19.73 13.02
C SER A 310 -24.86 20.67 12.41
N ALA A 311 -25.25 21.59 11.51
CA ALA A 311 -24.33 22.57 10.94
C ALA A 311 -23.80 23.56 11.98
N VAL A 312 -24.68 24.16 12.79
CA VAL A 312 -24.28 25.13 13.83
C VAL A 312 -23.46 24.44 14.94
N LEU A 313 -23.84 23.24 15.36
CA LEU A 313 -23.07 22.47 16.34
C LEU A 313 -21.69 22.08 15.80
N GLY A 314 -21.57 21.75 14.52
CA GLY A 314 -20.27 21.52 13.88
C GLY A 314 -19.35 22.75 13.95
N VAL A 315 -19.88 23.96 13.72
CA VAL A 315 -19.12 25.22 13.89
C VAL A 315 -18.67 25.41 15.35
N CYS A 316 -19.49 25.00 16.31
CA CYS A 316 -19.15 25.11 17.72
C CYS A 316 -17.97 24.19 18.11
N ASN A 317 -17.82 23.04 17.43
CA ASN A 317 -16.72 22.09 17.68
C ASN A 317 -15.37 22.64 17.23
N ASP A 318 -15.31 23.29 16.07
CA ASP A 318 -14.05 23.68 15.41
C ASP A 318 -13.35 24.88 16.06
N ALA A 319 -14.01 25.65 16.94
CA ALA A 319 -13.48 26.96 17.36
C ALA A 319 -13.72 27.35 18.83
N GLY A 320 -13.93 26.38 19.73
CA GLY A 320 -13.96 26.64 21.18
C GLY A 320 -15.19 27.42 21.68
N PHE A 321 -16.26 27.52 20.87
CA PHE A 321 -17.52 28.21 21.19
C PHE A 321 -18.44 27.37 22.08
N CYS A 322 -17.90 27.01 23.25
CA CYS A 322 -18.52 26.18 24.26
C CYS A 322 -19.88 26.73 24.74
N ARG A 323 -19.95 28.05 24.92
CA ARG A 323 -21.14 28.72 25.47
C ARG A 323 -22.29 28.75 24.47
N GLU A 324 -21.97 29.04 23.22
CA GLU A 324 -22.89 29.10 22.09
C GLU A 324 -23.42 27.69 21.80
N GLY A 325 -22.56 26.67 21.81
CA GLY A 325 -22.97 25.27 21.69
C GLY A 325 -24.00 24.84 22.75
N MET A 326 -23.82 25.27 24.01
CA MET A 326 -24.80 25.03 25.08
C MET A 326 -26.14 25.77 24.86
N GLN A 327 -26.10 26.98 24.31
CA GLN A 327 -27.33 27.72 23.96
C GLN A 327 -28.08 27.02 22.83
N VAL A 328 -27.36 26.52 21.83
CA VAL A 328 -27.93 25.74 20.72
C VAL A 328 -28.52 24.43 21.25
N HIS A 329 -27.85 23.75 22.19
CA HIS A 329 -28.42 22.57 22.85
C HIS A 329 -29.74 22.90 23.60
N CYS A 330 -29.81 24.00 24.34
CA CYS A 330 -31.06 24.44 24.98
C CYS A 330 -32.17 24.67 23.94
N ARG A 331 -31.81 25.26 22.79
CA ARG A 331 -32.73 25.48 21.66
C ARG A 331 -33.22 24.15 21.06
N VAL A 332 -32.33 23.18 20.85
CA VAL A 332 -32.65 21.81 20.38
C VAL A 332 -33.69 21.15 21.28
N VAL A 333 -33.50 21.22 22.60
CA VAL A 333 -34.45 20.65 23.57
C VAL A 333 -35.79 21.38 23.51
N SER A 334 -35.78 22.72 23.47
CA SER A 334 -37.01 23.53 23.44
C SER A 334 -37.89 23.28 22.20
N LEU A 335 -37.29 22.88 21.09
CA LEU A 335 -37.95 22.60 19.82
C LEU A 335 -38.23 21.10 19.60
N GLY A 336 -37.88 20.24 20.57
CA GLY A 336 -38.17 18.80 20.53
C GLY A 336 -37.25 17.97 19.64
N PHE A 337 -36.04 18.46 19.33
CA PHE A 337 -35.06 17.73 18.50
C PHE A 337 -34.12 16.82 19.31
N GLY A 338 -34.27 16.72 20.64
CA GLY A 338 -33.33 15.99 21.51
C GLY A 338 -33.18 14.49 21.21
N LEU A 339 -34.21 13.83 20.67
CA LEU A 339 -34.16 12.39 20.30
C LEU A 339 -33.75 12.16 18.84
N ASN A 340 -33.45 13.21 18.07
CA ASN A 340 -33.04 13.07 16.69
C ASN A 340 -31.59 12.56 16.62
N LEU A 341 -31.37 11.41 15.98
CA LEU A 341 -30.06 10.76 15.93
C LEU A 341 -28.94 11.66 15.36
N TYR A 342 -29.22 12.48 14.34
CA TYR A 342 -28.22 13.36 13.72
C TYR A 342 -27.83 14.52 14.64
N VAL A 343 -28.83 15.16 15.26
CA VAL A 343 -28.60 16.25 16.21
C VAL A 343 -27.93 15.73 17.49
N GLY A 344 -28.40 14.58 18.00
CA GLY A 344 -27.83 13.91 19.15
C GLY A 344 -26.39 13.47 18.92
N SER A 345 -26.04 12.96 17.73
CA SER A 345 -24.65 12.64 17.38
C SER A 345 -23.76 13.89 17.36
N SER A 346 -24.25 15.01 16.79
CA SER A 346 -23.52 16.29 16.82
C SER A 346 -23.36 16.84 18.24
N LEU A 347 -24.34 16.64 19.13
CA LEU A 347 -24.22 17.03 20.54
C LEU A 347 -23.23 16.15 21.30
N VAL A 348 -23.23 14.83 21.07
CA VAL A 348 -22.22 13.93 21.64
C VAL A 348 -20.81 14.37 21.21
N ASP A 349 -20.61 14.68 19.92
CA ASP A 349 -19.32 15.16 19.40
C ASP A 349 -18.88 16.49 20.05
N LEU A 350 -19.81 17.43 20.21
CA LEU A 350 -19.57 18.71 20.89
C LEU A 350 -19.09 18.50 22.33
N TYR A 351 -19.82 17.71 23.11
CA TYR A 351 -19.45 17.50 24.51
C TYR A 351 -18.16 16.70 24.67
N LEU A 352 -17.82 15.81 23.73
CA LEU A 352 -16.49 15.17 23.69
C LEU A 352 -15.38 16.18 23.42
N HIS A 353 -15.54 17.08 22.44
CA HIS A 353 -14.54 18.14 22.17
C HIS A 353 -14.38 19.12 23.34
N MET A 354 -15.44 19.35 24.12
CA MET A 354 -15.39 20.15 25.35
C MET A 354 -14.73 19.43 26.54
N GLY A 355 -14.36 18.15 26.39
CA GLY A 355 -13.85 17.32 27.49
C GLY A 355 -14.91 16.97 28.54
N LEU A 356 -16.20 17.12 28.22
CA LEU A 356 -17.34 16.78 29.09
C LEU A 356 -17.91 15.40 28.71
N ASP A 357 -17.04 14.40 28.73
CA ASP A 357 -17.29 12.97 28.45
C ASP A 357 -18.53 12.41 29.17
N ASN A 358 -18.71 12.75 30.44
CA ASN A 358 -19.84 12.30 31.26
C ASN A 358 -21.21 12.77 30.70
N VAL A 359 -21.24 13.96 30.09
CA VAL A 359 -22.45 14.50 29.46
C VAL A 359 -22.66 13.84 28.10
N ALA A 360 -21.57 13.65 27.34
CA ALA A 360 -21.61 12.95 26.06
C ALA A 360 -22.13 11.51 26.20
N LEU A 361 -21.68 10.76 27.20
CA LEU A 361 -22.16 9.40 27.48
C LEU A 361 -23.65 9.36 27.85
N LYS A 362 -24.14 10.32 28.64
CA LYS A 362 -25.58 10.41 28.96
C LYS A 362 -26.41 10.68 27.73
N LEU A 363 -25.99 11.63 26.89
CA LEU A 363 -26.68 11.94 25.64
C LEU A 363 -26.68 10.74 24.69
N PHE A 364 -25.57 10.01 24.65
CA PHE A 364 -25.47 8.76 23.89
C PHE A 364 -26.45 7.69 24.39
N ASP A 365 -26.55 7.50 25.70
CA ASP A 365 -27.45 6.52 26.31
C ASP A 365 -28.95 6.85 26.09
N GLU A 366 -29.28 8.12 25.86
CA GLU A 366 -30.64 8.58 25.55
C GLU A 366 -31.03 8.38 24.07
N LEU A 367 -30.10 8.00 23.18
CA LEU A 367 -30.38 7.82 21.75
C LEU A 367 -31.18 6.54 21.47
N PRO A 368 -32.26 6.62 20.66
CA PRO A 368 -33.18 5.50 20.44
C PRO A 368 -32.63 4.36 19.57
N ASP A 369 -31.69 4.64 18.66
CA ASP A 369 -31.03 3.64 17.78
C ASP A 369 -29.56 4.02 17.55
N ARG A 370 -28.66 3.44 18.34
CA ARG A 370 -27.21 3.68 18.30
C ARG A 370 -26.57 2.83 17.20
N ASN A 371 -26.47 3.40 16.00
CA ASN A 371 -25.82 2.74 14.87
C ASN A 371 -24.27 2.78 14.99
N LEU A 372 -23.59 2.00 14.15
CA LEU A 372 -22.13 1.90 14.12
C LEU A 372 -21.41 3.27 14.01
N ALA A 373 -22.02 4.26 13.34
CA ALA A 373 -21.41 5.58 13.18
C ALA A 373 -21.31 6.34 14.51
N VAL A 374 -22.33 6.25 15.38
CA VAL A 374 -22.30 6.91 16.70
C VAL A 374 -21.34 6.18 17.67
N TRP A 375 -21.24 4.85 17.58
CA TRP A 375 -20.22 4.09 18.31
C TRP A 375 -18.81 4.49 17.91
N ASN A 376 -18.53 4.57 16.61
CA ASN A 376 -17.24 5.01 16.10
C ASN A 376 -16.94 6.47 16.44
N LEU A 377 -17.96 7.32 16.58
CA LEU A 377 -17.81 8.71 17.05
C LEU A 377 -17.35 8.77 18.51
N LEU A 378 -17.92 7.97 19.40
CA LEU A 378 -17.45 7.86 20.78
C LEU A 378 -16.02 7.32 20.84
N LEU A 379 -15.73 6.24 20.11
CA LEU A 379 -14.38 5.66 20.07
C LEU A 379 -13.35 6.68 19.54
N ARG A 380 -13.69 7.45 18.50
CA ARG A 380 -12.85 8.56 18.03
C ARG A 380 -12.61 9.58 19.14
N GLY A 381 -13.67 10.09 19.76
CA GLY A 381 -13.56 11.13 20.78
C GLY A 381 -12.75 10.71 22.00
N PHE A 382 -12.97 9.49 22.52
CA PHE A 382 -12.14 8.96 23.63
C PHE A 382 -10.68 8.72 23.21
N CYS A 383 -10.45 8.29 21.97
CA CYS A 383 -9.10 8.16 21.42
C CYS A 383 -8.38 9.53 21.31
N GLU A 384 -9.09 10.59 20.90
CA GLU A 384 -8.56 11.96 20.79
C GLU A 384 -8.31 12.60 22.16
N LEU A 385 -9.17 12.34 23.14
CA LEU A 385 -9.00 12.79 24.54
C LEU A 385 -7.91 12.02 25.31
N GLY A 386 -7.43 10.88 24.76
CA GLY A 386 -6.42 10.04 25.41
C GLY A 386 -6.92 9.26 26.63
N LEU A 387 -8.23 9.12 26.80
CA LEU A 387 -8.86 8.37 27.90
C LEU A 387 -8.97 6.89 27.55
N LEU A 388 -7.86 6.16 27.71
CA LEU A 388 -7.72 4.77 27.22
C LEU A 388 -8.67 3.78 27.91
N ASP A 389 -8.90 3.93 29.22
CA ASP A 389 -9.80 3.03 29.97
C ASP A 389 -11.24 3.13 29.44
N GLU A 390 -11.71 4.36 29.18
CA GLU A 390 -13.04 4.61 28.62
C GLU A 390 -13.13 4.16 27.16
N LEU A 391 -12.05 4.31 26.36
CA LEU A 391 -11.99 3.82 24.99
C LEU A 391 -12.26 2.30 24.91
N PHE A 392 -11.56 1.51 25.71
CA PHE A 392 -11.77 0.05 25.78
C PHE A 392 -13.08 -0.32 26.46
N GLY A 393 -13.54 0.49 27.42
CA GLY A 393 -14.86 0.37 28.03
C GLY A 393 -15.99 0.50 27.01
N VAL A 394 -15.93 1.52 26.15
CA VAL A 394 -16.90 1.73 25.05
C VAL A 394 -16.85 0.60 24.04
N PHE A 395 -15.67 0.10 23.67
CA PHE A 395 -15.56 -1.05 22.78
C PHE A 395 -16.21 -2.31 23.37
N SER A 396 -15.99 -2.57 24.66
CA SER A 396 -16.62 -3.69 25.35
C SER A 396 -18.15 -3.54 25.39
N ARG A 397 -18.66 -2.32 25.61
CA ARG A 397 -20.10 -2.02 25.55
C ARG A 397 -20.68 -2.23 24.15
N MET A 398 -19.94 -1.85 23.11
CA MET A 398 -20.32 -2.05 21.71
C MET A 398 -20.51 -3.54 21.39
N GLU A 399 -19.58 -4.39 21.85
CA GLU A 399 -19.67 -5.85 21.69
C GLU A 399 -20.86 -6.44 22.47
N LEU A 400 -21.11 -5.97 23.70
CA LEU A 400 -22.25 -6.42 24.52
C LEU A 400 -23.60 -6.05 23.90
N ASP A 401 -23.69 -4.89 23.25
CA ASP A 401 -24.88 -4.44 22.52
C ASP A 401 -25.01 -5.13 21.14
N GLY A 402 -24.09 -6.04 20.79
CA GLY A 402 -24.15 -6.86 19.58
C GLY A 402 -23.86 -6.10 18.29
N VAL A 403 -23.10 -5.01 18.37
CA VAL A 403 -22.70 -4.21 17.20
C VAL A 403 -21.34 -4.68 16.70
N ASP A 404 -21.30 -5.21 15.47
CA ASP A 404 -20.06 -5.74 14.88
C ASP A 404 -19.04 -4.63 14.59
N PRO A 405 -17.78 -4.76 15.05
CA PRO A 405 -16.69 -3.85 14.71
C PRO A 405 -16.38 -3.85 13.21
N ASN A 406 -15.97 -2.68 12.68
CA ASN A 406 -15.43 -2.59 11.33
C ASN A 406 -13.95 -2.16 11.33
N GLY A 407 -13.31 -2.11 10.17
CA GLY A 407 -11.91 -1.70 10.07
C GLY A 407 -11.61 -0.34 10.71
N LEU A 408 -12.56 0.62 10.64
CA LEU A 408 -12.39 1.94 11.28
C LEU A 408 -12.41 1.85 12.81
N THR A 409 -13.31 1.03 13.37
CA THR A 409 -13.34 0.70 14.81
C THR A 409 -11.97 0.21 15.28
N TYR A 410 -11.39 -0.74 14.55
CA TYR A 410 -10.06 -1.26 14.86
C TYR A 410 -8.97 -0.21 14.74
N CYS A 411 -9.00 0.66 13.72
CA CYS A 411 -8.03 1.75 13.59
C CYS A 411 -8.04 2.70 14.81
N TYR A 412 -9.21 3.04 15.38
CA TYR A 412 -9.27 3.89 16.59
C TYR A 412 -8.67 3.19 17.82
N LEU A 413 -8.96 1.91 18.02
CA LEU A 413 -8.41 1.13 19.13
C LEU A 413 -6.90 0.96 19.02
N ILE A 414 -6.43 0.62 17.81
CA ILE A 414 -5.01 0.52 17.50
C ILE A 414 -4.32 1.86 17.77
N ARG A 415 -4.90 2.98 17.30
CA ARG A 415 -4.35 4.32 17.54
C ARG A 415 -4.32 4.68 19.03
N GLY A 416 -5.35 4.29 19.79
CA GLY A 416 -5.36 4.40 21.25
C GLY A 416 -4.18 3.66 21.89
N CYS A 417 -3.96 2.39 21.50
CA CYS A 417 -2.80 1.63 21.96
C CYS A 417 -1.46 2.26 21.54
N SER A 418 -1.35 2.77 20.31
CA SER A 418 -0.15 3.46 19.82
C SER A 418 0.18 4.69 20.66
N ASN A 419 -0.82 5.53 20.91
CA ASN A 419 -0.67 6.75 21.72
C ASN A 419 -0.31 6.42 23.18
N GLY A 420 -0.92 5.38 23.74
CA GLY A 420 -0.66 4.89 25.10
C GLY A 420 0.60 4.02 25.25
N ARG A 421 1.24 3.63 24.13
CA ARG A 421 2.33 2.64 24.07
C ARG A 421 1.98 1.31 24.78
N LEU A 422 0.74 0.88 24.63
CA LEU A 422 0.18 -0.32 25.25
C LEU A 422 0.46 -1.57 24.39
N LEU A 423 1.66 -2.14 24.54
CA LEU A 423 2.10 -3.26 23.70
C LEU A 423 1.29 -4.55 23.93
N ASP A 424 1.00 -4.89 25.19
CA ASP A 424 0.34 -6.15 25.54
C ASP A 424 -1.14 -6.14 25.15
N GLU A 425 -1.83 -5.02 25.37
CA GLU A 425 -3.20 -4.77 24.92
C GLU A 425 -3.25 -4.72 23.38
N GLY A 426 -2.27 -4.08 22.75
CA GLY A 426 -2.10 -4.05 21.30
C GLY A 426 -1.95 -5.45 20.69
N LYS A 427 -1.19 -6.35 21.33
CA LYS A 427 -1.07 -7.75 20.88
C LYS A 427 -2.37 -8.52 21.01
N GLN A 428 -3.12 -8.34 22.10
CA GLN A 428 -4.43 -8.95 22.27
C GLN A 428 -5.42 -8.48 21.19
N LEU A 429 -5.43 -7.18 20.91
CA LEU A 429 -6.23 -6.58 19.85
C LEU A 429 -5.83 -7.13 18.47
N HIS A 430 -4.52 -7.24 18.18
CA HIS A 430 -4.04 -7.84 16.93
C HIS A 430 -4.52 -9.29 16.77
N CYS A 431 -4.44 -10.13 17.80
CA CYS A 431 -4.99 -11.49 17.75
C CYS A 431 -6.49 -11.51 17.45
N ARG A 432 -7.25 -10.56 17.97
CA ARG A 432 -8.69 -10.41 17.68
C ARG A 432 -8.93 -10.01 16.22
N ILE A 433 -8.20 -9.01 15.73
CA ILE A 433 -8.25 -8.55 14.34
C ILE A 433 -7.96 -9.69 13.34
N VAL A 434 -6.98 -10.54 13.65
CA VAL A 434 -6.64 -11.73 12.85
C VAL A 434 -7.79 -12.74 12.84
N LYS A 435 -8.37 -13.05 14.02
CA LYS A 435 -9.52 -13.98 14.12
C LYS A 435 -10.73 -13.50 13.32
N ASP A 436 -10.93 -12.19 13.28
CA ASP A 436 -12.03 -11.55 12.56
C ASP A 436 -11.72 -11.35 11.06
N GLY A 437 -10.51 -11.71 10.59
CA GLY A 437 -10.13 -11.73 9.18
C GLY A 437 -9.78 -10.36 8.57
N TRP A 438 -9.52 -9.35 9.39
CA TRP A 438 -9.29 -7.97 8.91
C TRP A 438 -7.90 -7.70 8.35
N VAL A 439 -6.87 -8.45 8.78
CA VAL A 439 -5.48 -8.22 8.32
C VAL A 439 -5.33 -8.46 6.81
N GLU A 440 -5.94 -9.53 6.29
CA GLU A 440 -5.87 -9.88 4.87
C GLU A 440 -6.87 -9.09 4.01
N SER A 441 -7.96 -8.59 4.61
CA SER A 441 -9.09 -7.96 3.91
C SER A 441 -9.07 -6.42 3.94
N ASN A 442 -8.26 -5.80 4.81
CA ASN A 442 -8.24 -4.35 4.98
C ASN A 442 -6.82 -3.79 5.22
N VAL A 443 -6.26 -3.18 4.16
CA VAL A 443 -4.91 -2.57 4.18
C VAL A 443 -4.74 -1.47 5.22
N PHE A 444 -5.81 -0.73 5.57
CA PHE A 444 -5.73 0.33 6.59
C PHE A 444 -5.50 -0.25 7.98
N VAL A 445 -6.13 -1.39 8.29
CA VAL A 445 -5.94 -2.09 9.56
C VAL A 445 -4.54 -2.70 9.62
N ALA A 446 -4.08 -3.31 8.52
CA ALA A 446 -2.73 -3.87 8.43
C ALA A 446 -1.64 -2.79 8.60
N ASN A 447 -1.81 -1.62 7.97
CA ASN A 447 -0.92 -0.47 8.15
C ASN A 447 -0.97 0.08 9.59
N ALA A 448 -2.16 0.19 10.19
CA ALA A 448 -2.30 0.63 11.57
C ALA A 448 -1.58 -0.32 12.56
N LEU A 449 -1.55 -1.63 12.29
CA LEU A 449 -0.80 -2.59 13.09
C LEU A 449 0.72 -2.39 13.00
N VAL A 450 1.25 -2.05 11.82
CA VAL A 450 2.66 -1.65 11.67
C VAL A 450 2.95 -0.42 12.52
N ASP A 451 2.08 0.60 12.46
CA ASP A 451 2.20 1.83 13.25
C ASP A 451 2.11 1.58 14.77
N LEU A 452 1.27 0.64 15.21
CA LEU A 452 1.16 0.22 16.61
C LEU A 452 2.44 -0.39 17.14
N TYR A 453 2.96 -1.40 16.46
CA TYR A 453 4.19 -2.05 16.88
C TYR A 453 5.38 -1.10 16.81
N SER A 454 5.38 -0.20 15.82
CA SER A 454 6.32 0.92 15.73
C SER A 454 6.27 1.81 16.97
N ALA A 455 5.09 2.35 17.31
CA ALA A 455 4.91 3.27 18.43
C ALA A 455 5.26 2.63 19.79
N CYS A 456 5.04 1.32 19.92
CA CYS A 456 5.40 0.55 21.10
C CYS A 456 6.88 0.13 21.15
N GLY A 457 7.67 0.42 20.10
CA GLY A 457 9.09 0.08 20.03
C GLY A 457 9.39 -1.40 19.74
N SER A 458 8.40 -2.18 19.30
CA SER A 458 8.60 -3.58 18.93
C SER A 458 8.90 -3.72 17.44
N LEU A 459 10.18 -3.64 17.09
CA LEU A 459 10.63 -3.73 15.70
C LEU A 459 10.32 -5.07 15.03
N ILE A 460 10.45 -6.18 15.79
CA ILE A 460 10.25 -7.54 15.25
C ILE A 460 8.80 -7.70 14.83
N ASP A 461 7.88 -7.39 15.75
CA ASP A 461 6.44 -7.48 15.49
C ASP A 461 6.01 -6.51 14.36
N ALA A 462 6.64 -5.32 14.25
CA ALA A 462 6.38 -4.37 13.17
C ALA A 462 6.82 -4.89 11.79
N LYS A 463 7.96 -5.59 11.72
CA LYS A 463 8.44 -6.23 10.47
C LYS A 463 7.55 -7.41 10.08
N GLU A 464 7.17 -8.26 11.03
CA GLU A 464 6.25 -9.37 10.78
C GLU A 464 4.87 -8.87 10.31
N ALA A 465 4.35 -7.80 10.93
CA ALA A 465 3.10 -7.18 10.50
C ALA A 465 3.19 -6.59 9.08
N PHE A 466 4.36 -6.04 8.68
CA PHE A 466 4.60 -5.55 7.33
C PHE A 466 4.68 -6.70 6.31
N GLU A 467 5.39 -7.78 6.64
CA GLU A 467 5.52 -8.95 5.76
C GLU A 467 4.19 -9.69 5.53
N ALA A 468 3.22 -9.53 6.44
CA ALA A 468 1.87 -10.10 6.31
C ALA A 468 0.96 -9.35 5.31
N ILE A 469 1.38 -8.19 4.76
CA ILE A 469 0.58 -7.38 3.84
C ILE A 469 0.61 -7.98 2.42
N GLN A 470 -0.52 -8.48 1.90
CA GLN A 470 -0.60 -9.15 0.58
C GLN A 470 -0.35 -8.24 -0.65
N MET A 471 -0.56 -6.93 -0.50
CA MET A 471 -0.33 -5.93 -1.53
C MET A 471 0.18 -4.65 -0.87
N GLU A 472 1.48 -4.44 -0.88
CA GLU A 472 2.08 -3.30 -0.18
C GLU A 472 1.82 -2.00 -0.97
N ASP A 473 1.19 -1.03 -0.30
CA ASP A 473 1.02 0.32 -0.83
C ASP A 473 2.18 1.23 -0.40
N VAL A 474 2.22 2.44 -0.94
CA VAL A 474 3.26 3.42 -0.60
C VAL A 474 3.27 3.73 0.90
N ILE A 475 2.12 3.65 1.59
CA ILE A 475 1.98 3.96 3.01
C ILE A 475 2.62 2.85 3.85
N SER A 476 2.37 1.57 3.54
CA SER A 476 3.01 0.41 4.18
C SER A 476 4.54 0.51 4.14
N TRP A 477 5.09 0.79 2.94
CA TRP A 477 6.54 0.94 2.75
C TRP A 477 7.10 2.12 3.54
N ASN A 478 6.37 3.24 3.59
CA ASN A 478 6.80 4.42 4.34
C ASN A 478 6.82 4.17 5.84
N SER A 479 5.77 3.53 6.39
CA SER A 479 5.70 3.19 7.81
C SER A 479 6.90 2.33 8.21
N ILE A 480 7.19 1.23 7.50
CA ILE A 480 8.29 0.33 7.87
C ILE A 480 9.69 0.94 7.68
N ILE A 481 9.88 1.76 6.63
CA ILE A 481 11.13 2.49 6.40
C ILE A 481 11.35 3.51 7.51
N TRP A 482 10.30 4.24 7.90
CA TRP A 482 10.33 5.18 9.01
C TRP A 482 10.65 4.46 10.32
N VAL A 483 10.05 3.29 10.60
CA VAL A 483 10.37 2.47 11.79
C VAL A 483 11.85 2.10 11.82
N CYS A 484 12.38 1.60 10.71
CA CYS A 484 13.78 1.20 10.61
C CYS A 484 14.72 2.40 10.79
N ALA A 485 14.35 3.56 10.24
CA ALA A 485 15.05 4.82 10.43
C ALA A 485 15.02 5.30 11.89
N GLU A 486 13.86 5.29 12.54
CA GLU A 486 13.70 5.68 13.94
C GLU A 486 14.44 4.75 14.91
N ASN A 487 14.63 3.48 14.55
CA ASN A 487 15.42 2.54 15.35
C ASN A 487 16.93 2.55 15.00
N GLY A 488 17.38 3.45 14.11
CA GLY A 488 18.80 3.58 13.74
C GLY A 488 19.34 2.45 12.85
N LEU A 489 18.45 1.65 12.25
CA LEU A 489 18.82 0.52 11.39
C LEU A 489 18.97 0.97 9.94
N LEU A 490 20.06 1.68 9.67
CA LEU A 490 20.35 2.29 8.38
C LEU A 490 20.33 1.28 7.20
N LEU A 491 20.93 0.11 7.38
CA LEU A 491 21.02 -0.89 6.32
C LEU A 491 19.66 -1.49 5.95
N ASP A 492 18.81 -1.74 6.93
CA ASP A 492 17.47 -2.29 6.72
C ASP A 492 16.56 -1.26 6.06
N ALA A 493 16.59 -0.01 6.52
CA ALA A 493 15.84 1.09 5.92
C ALA A 493 16.23 1.28 4.44
N LEU A 494 17.52 1.32 4.13
CA LEU A 494 18.01 1.46 2.75
C LEU A 494 17.62 0.26 1.87
N LYS A 495 17.68 -0.96 2.41
CA LYS A 495 17.26 -2.17 1.68
C LYS A 495 15.77 -2.10 1.34
N LEU A 496 14.92 -1.76 2.30
CA LEU A 496 13.48 -1.61 2.10
C LEU A 496 13.16 -0.47 1.11
N PHE A 497 13.93 0.61 1.12
CA PHE A 497 13.77 1.70 0.15
C PHE A 497 14.16 1.29 -1.27
N VAL A 498 15.24 0.52 -1.44
CA VAL A 498 15.62 -0.04 -2.75
C VAL A 498 14.57 -1.04 -3.24
N GLU A 499 13.99 -1.84 -2.34
CA GLU A 499 12.90 -2.76 -2.68
C GLU A 499 11.62 -1.99 -3.06
N MET A 500 11.23 -0.95 -2.32
CA MET A 500 10.12 -0.05 -2.68
C MET A 500 10.30 0.55 -4.09
N GLN A 501 11.51 1.01 -4.41
CA GLN A 501 11.85 1.55 -5.74
C GLN A 501 11.82 0.47 -6.82
N PHE A 502 12.26 -0.75 -6.52
CA PHE A 502 12.21 -1.89 -7.43
C PHE A 502 10.75 -2.22 -7.83
N TRP A 503 9.79 -1.98 -6.95
CA TRP A 503 8.36 -2.14 -7.22
C TRP A 503 7.69 -0.92 -7.86
N GLU A 504 8.47 0.08 -8.28
CA GLU A 504 7.98 1.35 -8.88
C GLU A 504 7.00 2.13 -8.00
N LYS A 505 7.03 1.88 -6.69
CA LYS A 505 6.29 2.68 -5.70
C LYS A 505 7.07 3.97 -5.47
N ARG A 506 6.45 5.12 -5.75
CA ARG A 506 7.09 6.43 -5.58
C ARG A 506 7.26 6.75 -4.09
N PRO A 507 8.49 7.09 -3.63
CA PRO A 507 8.69 7.63 -2.29
C PRO A 507 7.80 8.85 -2.05
N SER A 508 7.22 8.93 -0.86
CA SER A 508 6.44 10.09 -0.43
C SER A 508 7.31 11.08 0.37
N ILE A 509 6.74 12.23 0.69
CA ILE A 509 7.31 13.20 1.63
C ILE A 509 7.72 12.53 2.95
N CYS A 510 6.94 11.57 3.45
CA CYS A 510 7.22 10.87 4.70
C CYS A 510 8.48 9.99 4.59
N SER A 511 8.72 9.34 3.44
CA SER A 511 9.94 8.54 3.22
C SER A 511 11.17 9.44 3.26
N PHE A 512 11.11 10.61 2.60
CA PHE A 512 12.22 11.55 2.58
C PHE A 512 12.52 12.13 3.96
N VAL A 513 11.50 12.56 4.70
CA VAL A 513 11.67 13.05 6.07
C VAL A 513 12.28 11.97 6.96
N GLY A 514 11.84 10.71 6.85
CA GLY A 514 12.43 9.59 7.60
C GLY A 514 13.92 9.39 7.35
N PHE A 515 14.35 9.38 6.08
CA PHE A 515 15.77 9.26 5.74
C PHE A 515 16.61 10.48 6.12
N LEU A 516 16.05 11.69 6.01
CA LEU A 516 16.72 12.92 6.43
C LEU A 516 16.91 12.96 7.96
N ASN A 517 15.90 12.56 8.73
CA ASN A 517 16.00 12.43 10.19
C ASN A 517 17.02 11.35 10.59
N LEU A 518 17.08 10.24 9.86
CA LEU A 518 18.10 9.21 10.07
C LEU A 518 19.51 9.74 9.78
N ALA A 519 19.70 10.47 8.68
CA ALA A 519 20.98 11.12 8.36
C ALA A 519 21.37 12.12 9.45
N SER A 520 20.42 12.94 9.91
CA SER A 520 20.55 13.90 11.00
C SER A 520 21.04 13.23 12.31
N ARG A 521 20.39 12.13 12.72
CA ARG A 521 20.75 11.39 13.96
C ARG A 521 22.06 10.62 13.89
N THR A 522 22.42 10.14 12.70
CA THR A 522 23.68 9.40 12.48
C THR A 522 24.83 10.30 12.07
N GLU A 523 24.60 11.62 11.99
CA GLU A 523 25.53 12.64 11.50
C GLU A 523 26.12 12.26 10.12
N ASN A 524 25.33 11.55 9.29
CA ASN A 524 25.75 11.05 7.99
C ASN A 524 25.38 12.02 6.87
N ILE A 525 26.25 12.99 6.64
CA ILE A 525 26.07 14.04 5.63
C ILE A 525 25.97 13.48 4.20
N GLU A 526 26.62 12.35 3.90
CA GLU A 526 26.64 11.76 2.55
C GLU A 526 25.26 11.17 2.20
N LEU A 527 24.65 10.44 3.14
CA LEU A 527 23.27 9.97 3.01
C LEU A 527 22.31 11.16 2.83
N GLY A 528 22.48 12.21 3.65
CA GLY A 528 21.70 13.44 3.56
C GLY A 528 21.78 14.10 2.18
N LYS A 529 22.97 14.23 1.61
CA LYS A 529 23.19 14.80 0.27
C LYS A 529 22.60 13.95 -0.86
N GLN A 530 22.68 12.62 -0.74
CA GLN A 530 22.07 11.71 -1.71
C GLN A 530 20.55 11.81 -1.69
N MET A 531 19.95 11.87 -0.50
CA MET A 531 18.50 12.03 -0.33
C MET A 531 18.02 13.41 -0.79
N HIS A 532 18.76 14.48 -0.46
CA HIS A 532 18.47 15.82 -0.96
C HIS A 532 18.50 15.87 -2.50
N SER A 533 19.51 15.28 -3.14
CA SER A 533 19.59 15.17 -4.60
C SER A 533 18.40 14.41 -5.19
N TYR A 534 17.92 13.38 -4.50
CA TYR A 534 16.77 12.59 -4.92
C TYR A 534 15.45 13.35 -4.76
N VAL A 535 15.27 14.10 -3.66
CA VAL A 535 14.12 15.00 -3.44
C VAL A 535 14.00 16.00 -4.59
N LEU A 536 15.12 16.61 -5.01
CA LEU A 536 15.16 17.52 -6.15
C LEU A 536 14.73 16.84 -7.46
N LYS A 537 15.26 15.63 -7.75
CA LYS A 537 14.90 14.85 -8.94
C LYS A 537 13.44 14.37 -8.94
N SER A 538 12.85 14.20 -7.76
CA SER A 538 11.48 13.71 -7.59
C SER A 538 10.42 14.80 -7.73
N GLY A 539 10.80 16.05 -8.03
CA GLY A 539 9.88 17.17 -8.19
C GLY A 539 9.44 17.82 -6.88
N PHE A 540 9.99 17.40 -5.73
CA PHE A 540 9.76 18.04 -4.42
C PHE A 540 10.78 19.15 -4.12
N GLY A 541 11.42 19.70 -5.15
CA GLY A 541 12.44 20.75 -5.07
C GLY A 541 11.90 22.16 -4.80
N HIS A 542 12.58 23.20 -5.26
CA HIS A 542 12.28 24.63 -4.97
C HIS A 542 10.76 24.94 -5.10
N GLY A 543 10.13 25.31 -3.97
CA GLY A 543 8.67 25.47 -3.84
C GLY A 543 7.90 24.23 -3.33
N GLY A 544 8.61 23.16 -2.92
CA GLY A 544 8.06 21.90 -2.43
C GLY A 544 7.55 21.94 -0.98
N SER A 545 7.16 20.78 -0.45
CA SER A 545 6.55 20.65 0.90
C SER A 545 7.45 21.22 2.00
N VAL A 546 6.87 22.12 2.82
CA VAL A 546 7.50 22.75 4.00
C VAL A 546 8.11 21.72 4.95
N HIS A 547 7.53 20.53 5.06
CA HIS A 547 8.04 19.45 5.92
C HIS A 547 9.38 18.88 5.44
N VAL A 548 9.57 18.73 4.12
CA VAL A 548 10.85 18.24 3.56
C VAL A 548 11.93 19.31 3.70
N GLN A 549 11.58 20.57 3.46
CA GLN A 549 12.51 21.70 3.61
C GLN A 549 12.98 21.85 5.06
N SER A 550 12.05 21.77 6.02
CA SER A 550 12.38 21.83 7.45
C SER A 550 13.27 20.66 7.89
N ALA A 551 12.99 19.45 7.40
CA ALA A 551 13.83 18.27 7.64
C ALA A 551 15.24 18.39 7.01
N LEU A 552 15.36 19.02 5.84
CA LEU A 552 16.67 19.31 5.23
C LEU A 552 17.45 20.35 6.04
N ILE A 553 16.79 21.42 6.52
CA ILE A 553 17.41 22.45 7.38
C ILE A 553 17.96 21.81 8.66
N ASP A 554 17.18 20.95 9.32
CA ASP A 554 17.60 20.21 10.52
C ASP A 554 18.74 19.22 10.22
N MET A 555 18.64 18.46 9.12
CA MET A 555 19.64 17.47 8.73
C MET A 555 21.01 18.09 8.47
N TYR A 556 21.06 19.15 7.65
CA TYR A 556 22.32 19.85 7.37
C TYR A 556 22.88 20.53 8.63
N GLY A 557 22.02 21.13 9.45
CA GLY A 557 22.44 21.76 10.71
C GLY A 557 23.04 20.77 11.72
N LYS A 558 22.38 19.64 11.97
CA LYS A 558 22.91 18.59 12.86
C LYS A 558 24.12 17.86 12.30
N CYS A 559 24.30 17.84 10.98
CA CYS A 559 25.55 17.40 10.34
C CYS A 559 26.64 18.50 10.29
N VAL A 560 26.44 19.62 11.00
CA VAL A 560 27.40 20.73 11.13
C VAL A 560 27.70 21.45 9.80
N ASP A 561 26.81 21.35 8.82
CA ASP A 561 26.85 22.07 7.54
C ASP A 561 25.82 23.22 7.56
N ILE A 562 26.12 24.25 8.35
CA ILE A 562 25.21 25.37 8.58
C ILE A 562 24.96 26.21 7.32
N GLU A 563 25.95 26.31 6.42
CA GLU A 563 25.84 27.07 5.17
C GLU A 563 24.73 26.49 4.28
N SER A 564 24.70 25.16 4.13
CA SER A 564 23.64 24.48 3.38
C SER A 564 22.28 24.62 4.04
N SER A 565 22.22 24.55 5.38
CA SER A 565 21.00 24.75 6.16
C SER A 565 20.38 26.14 5.95
N VAL A 566 21.21 27.20 6.04
CA VAL A 566 20.81 28.60 5.81
C VAL A 566 20.42 28.83 4.34
N SER A 567 21.14 28.24 3.39
CA SER A 567 20.82 28.33 1.96
C SER A 567 19.44 27.75 1.64
N ILE A 568 19.12 26.57 2.20
CA ILE A 568 17.81 25.94 2.03
C ILE A 568 16.73 26.79 2.68
N TYR A 569 16.96 27.30 3.89
CA TYR A 569 16.04 28.25 4.52
C TYR A 569 15.79 29.49 3.65
N GLY A 570 16.84 30.08 3.07
CA GLY A 570 16.76 31.22 2.15
C GLY A 570 15.90 30.94 0.91
N SER A 571 15.93 29.69 0.41
CA SER A 571 15.15 29.25 -0.75
C SER A 571 13.65 29.02 -0.48
N VAL A 572 13.22 29.00 0.79
CA VAL A 572 11.81 28.84 1.19
C VAL A 572 11.01 30.09 0.83
N GLY A 573 9.90 29.93 0.09
CA GLY A 573 9.04 31.03 -0.36
C GLY A 573 8.31 31.75 0.77
N GLU A 574 7.52 31.03 1.56
CA GLU A 574 6.83 31.56 2.75
C GLU A 574 7.48 30.99 4.02
N LYS A 575 7.97 31.88 4.90
CA LYS A 575 8.59 31.46 6.16
C LYS A 575 7.51 31.01 7.12
N THR A 576 7.56 29.74 7.50
CA THR A 576 6.63 29.16 8.47
C THR A 576 7.32 29.02 9.82
N LEU A 577 6.52 28.98 10.90
CA LEU A 577 6.98 28.69 12.26
C LEU A 577 7.90 27.45 12.31
N VAL A 578 7.51 26.36 11.63
CA VAL A 578 8.29 25.10 11.56
C VAL A 578 9.67 25.32 10.93
N SER A 579 9.74 26.02 9.80
CA SER A 579 11.02 26.28 9.11
C SER A 579 11.95 27.18 9.93
N CYS A 580 11.40 28.16 10.65
CA CYS A 580 12.15 29.04 11.53
C CYS A 580 12.70 28.27 12.73
N ASN A 581 11.87 27.45 13.38
CA ASN A 581 12.28 26.60 14.49
C ASN A 581 13.36 25.59 14.08
N SER A 582 13.24 24.96 12.91
CA SER A 582 14.30 24.09 12.37
C SER A 582 15.62 24.85 12.20
N LEU A 583 15.61 26.07 11.66
CA LEU A 583 16.84 26.85 11.53
C LEU A 583 17.40 27.27 12.90
N MET A 584 16.56 27.73 13.83
CA MET A 584 16.98 28.11 15.18
C MET A 584 17.64 26.94 15.92
N THR A 585 17.06 25.74 15.83
CA THR A 585 17.64 24.54 16.44
C THR A 585 18.98 24.15 15.79
N SER A 586 19.09 24.28 14.47
CA SER A 586 20.34 24.07 13.72
C SER A 586 21.43 25.08 14.11
N LEU A 587 21.11 26.37 14.18
CA LEU A 587 22.03 27.43 14.61
C LEU A 587 22.51 27.20 16.05
N LEU A 588 21.60 26.85 16.96
CA LEU A 588 21.93 26.54 18.35
C LEU A 588 22.87 25.32 18.45
N HIS A 589 22.62 24.28 17.64
CA HIS A 589 23.44 23.07 17.61
C HIS A 589 24.86 23.37 17.10
N CYS A 590 24.99 24.17 16.05
CA CYS A 590 26.26 24.59 15.49
C CYS A 590 27.01 25.65 16.33
N GLY A 591 26.39 26.16 17.40
CA GLY A 591 27.00 27.11 18.33
C GLY A 591 26.87 28.58 17.93
N PHE A 592 26.04 28.91 16.95
CA PHE A 592 25.74 30.28 16.51
C PHE A 592 24.66 30.92 17.40
N ILE A 593 25.03 31.22 18.65
CA ILE A 593 24.08 31.64 19.69
C ILE A 593 23.43 33.00 19.41
N GLU A 594 24.17 33.95 18.85
CA GLU A 594 23.68 35.30 18.56
C GLU A 594 22.63 35.28 17.44
N ASP A 595 22.89 34.50 16.39
CA ASP A 595 21.98 34.34 15.25
C ASP A 595 20.63 33.71 15.66
N VAL A 596 20.59 32.87 16.70
CA VAL A 596 19.32 32.33 17.25
C VAL A 596 18.46 33.44 17.85
N VAL A 597 19.08 34.39 18.56
CA VAL A 597 18.36 35.52 19.18
C VAL A 597 17.92 36.53 18.13
N GLU A 598 18.74 36.77 17.10
CA GLU A 598 18.37 37.59 15.95
C GLU A 598 17.18 36.97 15.19
N MET A 599 17.22 35.66 14.95
CA MET A 599 16.13 34.93 14.30
C MET A 599 14.83 35.00 15.11
N PHE A 600 14.90 34.90 16.44
CA PHE A 600 13.73 35.12 17.30
C PHE A 600 13.16 36.53 17.16
N GLY A 601 14.03 37.55 17.10
CA GLY A 601 13.63 38.94 16.84
C GLY A 601 12.91 39.09 15.50
N LEU A 602 13.46 38.51 14.44
CA LEU A 602 12.85 38.51 13.10
C LEU A 602 11.47 37.83 13.09
N MET A 603 11.31 36.70 13.77
CA MET A 603 10.01 36.03 13.88
C MET A 603 8.94 36.89 14.57
N VAL A 604 9.34 37.64 15.60
CA VAL A 604 8.45 38.57 16.31
C VAL A 604 8.10 39.77 15.42
N ASP A 605 9.09 40.35 14.74
CA ASP A 605 8.91 41.53 13.88
C ASP A 605 8.06 41.22 12.64
N GLU A 606 8.20 40.01 12.06
CA GLU A 606 7.42 39.55 10.91
C GLU A 606 6.07 38.91 11.29
N GLY A 607 5.80 38.70 12.59
CA GLY A 607 4.53 38.16 13.07
C GLY A 607 4.30 36.68 12.77
N ILE A 608 5.36 35.87 12.66
CA ILE A 608 5.33 34.44 12.27
C ILE A 608 4.71 33.51 13.35
N GLY A 609 4.35 34.05 14.52
CA GLY A 609 3.89 33.27 15.68
C GLY A 609 5.05 32.63 16.44
N ILE A 610 4.78 32.20 17.67
CA ILE A 610 5.78 31.56 18.55
C ILE A 610 5.16 30.34 19.23
N ASP A 611 5.94 29.28 19.42
CA ASP A 611 5.54 28.05 20.12
C ASP A 611 6.53 27.66 21.23
N GLU A 612 6.34 26.47 21.83
CA GLU A 612 7.20 25.99 22.90
C GLU A 612 8.64 25.76 22.42
N VAL A 613 8.84 25.35 21.16
CA VAL A 613 10.15 25.10 20.56
C VAL A 613 10.89 26.42 20.35
N THR A 614 10.22 27.45 19.84
CA THR A 614 10.80 28.79 19.66
C THR A 614 11.30 29.35 20.99
N LEU A 615 10.44 29.33 22.01
CA LEU A 615 10.73 29.89 23.33
C LEU A 615 11.82 29.08 24.06
N SER A 616 11.72 27.76 24.06
CA SER A 616 12.70 26.89 24.72
C SER A 616 14.09 26.95 24.06
N THR A 617 14.16 27.04 22.73
CA THR A 617 15.42 27.17 21.96
C THR A 617 16.07 28.53 22.22
N THR A 618 15.28 29.61 22.22
CA THR A 618 15.76 30.96 22.54
C THR A 618 16.27 31.07 23.97
N LEU A 619 15.53 30.53 24.94
CA LEU A 619 15.96 30.50 26.34
C LEU A 619 17.25 29.69 26.52
N LYS A 620 17.38 28.56 25.82
CA LYS A 620 18.59 27.74 25.87
C LYS A 620 19.79 28.47 25.25
N ALA A 621 19.60 29.17 24.12
CA ALA A 621 20.62 30.04 23.53
C ALA A 621 21.06 31.15 24.50
N LEU A 622 20.10 31.88 25.09
CA LEU A 622 20.37 32.92 26.09
C LEU A 622 21.11 32.38 27.32
N SER A 623 20.81 31.14 27.72
CA SER A 623 21.44 30.49 28.87
C SER A 623 22.93 30.16 28.64
N ILE A 624 23.33 29.96 27.39
CA ILE A 624 24.71 29.58 26.99
C ILE A 624 25.53 30.82 26.61
N SER A 625 24.89 31.91 26.18
CA SER A 625 25.55 33.15 25.79
C SER A 625 26.40 33.75 26.91
N ALA A 626 27.59 34.28 26.57
CA ALA A 626 28.43 35.05 27.48
C ALA A 626 27.76 36.34 27.98
N LEU A 627 26.69 36.78 27.30
CA LEU A 627 25.85 37.93 27.64
C LEU A 627 24.59 37.56 28.45
N ALA A 628 24.51 36.34 29.01
CA ALA A 628 23.37 35.88 29.82
C ALA A 628 22.99 36.89 30.91
N SER A 629 22.02 37.76 30.60
CA SER A 629 21.51 38.79 31.50
C SER A 629 20.18 38.33 32.05
N LEU A 630 20.01 38.45 33.37
CA LEU A 630 18.73 38.22 34.04
C LEU A 630 17.58 39.01 33.37
N GLY A 631 17.89 40.19 32.79
CA GLY A 631 16.93 41.01 32.08
C GLY A 631 16.35 40.30 30.85
N SER A 632 17.20 39.73 30.00
CA SER A 632 16.79 39.04 28.78
C SER A 632 15.95 37.78 29.08
N CYS A 633 16.36 36.97 30.07
CA CYS A 633 15.58 35.80 30.48
C CYS A 633 14.21 36.19 31.06
N LYS A 634 14.11 37.31 31.79
CA LYS A 634 12.82 37.82 32.28
C LYS A 634 11.91 38.29 31.15
N LEU A 635 12.46 38.94 30.11
CA LEU A 635 11.67 39.38 28.97
C LEU A 635 11.07 38.19 28.21
N VAL A 636 11.86 37.14 27.96
CA VAL A 636 11.36 35.92 27.31
C VAL A 636 10.39 35.15 28.22
N HIS A 637 10.61 35.14 29.54
CA HIS A 637 9.64 34.57 30.49
C HIS A 637 8.30 35.34 30.47
N CYS A 638 8.32 36.68 30.46
CA CYS A 638 7.11 37.48 30.29
C CYS A 638 6.42 37.20 28.94
N CYS A 639 7.21 37.01 27.87
CA CYS A 639 6.69 36.62 26.56
C CYS A 639 5.99 35.26 26.61
N ALA A 640 6.60 34.25 27.26
CA ALA A 640 5.99 32.93 27.45
C ALA A 640 4.64 33.01 28.19
N ILE A 641 4.56 33.82 29.26
CA ILE A 641 3.31 34.05 30.01
C ILE A 641 2.25 34.73 29.13
N ASN A 642 2.62 35.79 28.41
CA ASN A 642 1.67 36.50 27.56
C ASN A 642 1.17 35.65 26.38
N SER A 643 1.95 34.64 25.98
CA SER A 643 1.62 33.71 24.90
C SER A 643 0.93 32.42 25.38
N GLY A 644 0.70 32.25 26.69
CA GLY A 644 -0.01 31.08 27.24
C GLY A 644 0.85 29.82 27.40
N PHE A 645 2.18 29.95 27.39
CA PHE A 645 3.14 28.84 27.54
C PHE A 645 3.73 28.76 28.95
N GLU A 646 3.12 29.40 29.96
CA GLU A 646 3.63 29.43 31.34
C GLU A 646 3.66 28.06 32.03
N SER A 647 2.77 27.15 31.63
CA SER A 647 2.70 25.78 32.17
C SER A 647 3.37 24.74 31.26
N ASP A 648 3.93 25.15 30.12
CA ASP A 648 4.60 24.23 29.21
C ASP A 648 5.89 23.68 29.85
N ILE A 649 6.08 22.36 29.78
CA ILE A 649 7.18 21.67 30.44
C ILE A 649 8.53 22.02 29.79
N ALA A 650 8.60 22.10 28.47
CA ALA A 650 9.85 22.36 27.75
C ALA A 650 10.33 23.80 27.99
N VAL A 651 9.41 24.77 27.91
CA VAL A 651 9.68 26.18 28.22
C VAL A 651 10.09 26.33 29.68
N SER A 652 9.34 25.72 30.61
CA SER A 652 9.64 25.80 32.05
C SER A 652 10.98 25.16 32.42
N CYS A 653 11.33 24.00 31.82
CA CYS A 653 12.64 23.38 32.03
C CYS A 653 13.78 24.26 31.50
N SER A 654 13.59 24.89 30.34
CA SER A 654 14.56 25.86 29.79
C SER A 654 14.67 27.13 30.66
N LEU A 655 13.56 27.61 31.25
CA LEU A 655 13.56 28.72 32.22
C LEU A 655 14.30 28.35 33.52
N ILE A 656 14.07 27.14 34.03
CA ILE A 656 14.76 26.58 35.20
C ILE A 656 16.28 26.58 34.96
N ASP A 657 16.73 26.08 33.79
CA ASP A 657 18.15 26.05 33.41
C ASP A 657 18.73 27.46 33.25
N ALA A 658 18.01 28.35 32.55
CA ALA A 658 18.44 29.72 32.32
C ALA A 658 18.59 30.50 33.63
N TYR A 659 17.59 30.47 34.52
CA TYR A 659 17.69 31.14 35.82
C TYR A 659 18.77 30.54 36.72
N ALA A 660 18.93 29.21 36.71
CA ALA A 660 19.99 28.56 37.47
C ALA A 660 21.38 28.96 36.97
N ARG A 661 21.59 29.07 35.66
CA ARG A 661 22.87 29.55 35.08
C ARG A 661 23.15 31.03 35.38
N CYS A 662 22.11 31.86 35.49
CA CYS A 662 22.23 33.23 35.98
C CYS A 662 22.45 33.33 37.51
N GLY A 663 22.55 32.21 38.23
CA GLY A 663 22.73 32.18 39.69
C GLY A 663 21.44 32.43 40.50
N HIS A 664 20.28 32.55 39.85
CA HIS A 664 18.99 32.82 40.48
C HIS A 664 18.21 31.54 40.79
N VAL A 665 18.80 30.69 41.63
CA VAL A 665 18.25 29.37 42.00
C VAL A 665 16.85 29.44 42.64
N LYS A 666 16.53 30.53 43.34
CA LYS A 666 15.20 30.76 43.92
C LYS A 666 14.11 30.93 42.86
N LEU A 667 14.38 31.66 41.78
CA LEU A 667 13.42 31.83 40.68
C LEU A 667 13.24 30.51 39.93
N SER A 668 14.33 29.77 39.73
CA SER A 668 14.31 28.42 39.17
C SER A 668 13.40 27.47 39.98
N ARG A 669 13.49 27.51 41.32
CA ARG A 669 12.59 26.74 42.21
C ARG A 669 11.13 27.19 42.13
N GLN A 670 10.87 28.49 42.04
CA GLN A 670 9.50 29.02 41.91
C GLN A 670 8.83 28.55 40.62
N VAL A 671 9.54 28.56 39.49
CA VAL A 671 9.03 28.03 38.21
C VAL A 671 8.72 26.53 38.34
N PHE A 672 9.62 25.76 38.96
CA PHE A 672 9.41 24.33 39.20
C PHE A 672 8.15 24.03 40.04
N GLU A 673 7.91 24.81 41.10
CA GLU A 673 6.76 24.62 42.00
C GLU A 673 5.41 25.00 41.38
N GLN A 674 5.41 25.82 40.34
CA GLN A 674 4.20 26.26 39.63
C GLN A 674 3.71 25.26 38.57
N LEU A 675 4.48 24.20 38.29
CA LEU A 675 4.12 23.21 37.28
C LEU A 675 2.98 22.28 37.75
N PRO A 676 1.91 22.09 36.95
CA PRO A 676 0.74 21.30 37.34
C PRO A 676 1.03 19.79 37.37
N SER A 677 1.93 19.29 36.52
CA SER A 677 2.30 17.88 36.44
C SER A 677 3.82 17.72 36.32
N LEU A 678 4.46 17.26 37.40
CA LEU A 678 5.90 17.03 37.44
C LEU A 678 6.27 15.67 36.86
N ASN A 679 7.22 15.64 35.91
CA ASN A 679 7.78 14.43 35.34
C ASN A 679 9.30 14.35 35.58
N VAL A 680 9.94 13.28 35.08
CA VAL A 680 11.39 13.05 35.21
C VAL A 680 12.23 14.22 34.68
N ILE A 681 11.79 14.86 33.58
CA ILE A 681 12.52 15.94 32.90
C ILE A 681 12.53 17.21 33.77
N CYS A 682 11.40 17.54 34.40
CA CYS A 682 11.31 18.67 35.33
C CYS A 682 12.28 18.51 36.50
N PHE A 683 12.28 17.33 37.14
CA PHE A 683 13.19 17.01 38.24
C PHE A 683 14.65 17.04 37.81
N THR A 684 14.97 16.46 36.65
CA THR A 684 16.33 16.48 36.09
C THR A 684 16.84 17.91 35.89
N SER A 685 15.99 18.79 35.37
CA SER A 685 16.38 20.17 35.05
C SER A 685 16.67 20.98 36.31
N ILE A 686 15.85 20.89 37.35
CA ILE A 686 16.09 21.58 38.62
C ILE A 686 17.29 20.98 39.38
N ILE A 687 17.47 19.66 39.34
CA ILE A 687 18.63 18.97 39.93
C ILE A 687 19.93 19.44 39.24
N HIS A 688 19.95 19.53 37.91
CA HIS A 688 21.11 20.08 37.17
C HIS A 688 21.35 21.54 37.52
N GLY A 689 20.29 22.33 37.68
CA GLY A 689 20.38 23.72 38.13
C GLY A 689 21.03 23.85 39.51
N TYR A 690 20.65 23.00 40.47
CA TYR A 690 21.22 22.99 41.82
C TYR A 690 22.66 22.47 41.84
N ALA A 691 22.94 21.41 41.07
CA ALA A 691 24.28 20.84 40.93
C ALA A 691 25.30 21.88 40.41
N ARG A 692 24.93 22.68 39.41
CA ARG A 692 25.81 23.73 38.85
C ARG A 692 26.08 24.88 39.83
N ASN A 693 25.15 25.15 40.75
CA ASN A 693 25.30 26.17 41.78
C ASN A 693 25.93 25.63 43.08
N GLY A 694 26.43 24.39 43.09
CA GLY A 694 27.08 23.78 44.25
C GLY A 694 26.11 23.41 45.39
N MET A 695 24.82 23.24 45.09
CA MET A 695 23.77 22.88 46.04
C MET A 695 23.46 21.38 45.96
N GLY A 696 24.48 20.55 46.21
CA GLY A 696 24.39 19.10 46.04
C GLY A 696 23.45 18.40 47.04
N SER A 697 23.34 18.92 48.27
CA SER A 697 22.42 18.42 49.30
C SER A 697 20.96 18.56 48.87
N GLU A 698 20.60 19.74 48.38
CA GLU A 698 19.25 20.06 47.92
C GLU A 698 18.93 19.28 46.62
N GLY A 699 19.94 18.98 45.80
CA GLY A 699 19.81 18.08 44.66
C GLY A 699 19.49 16.63 45.04
N LEU A 700 20.00 16.15 46.19
CA LEU A 700 19.67 14.83 46.74
C LEU A 700 18.25 14.82 47.34
N ASP A 701 17.83 15.89 48.01
CA ASP A 701 16.47 16.03 48.53
C ASP A 701 15.44 15.98 47.38
N LEU A 702 15.74 16.64 46.25
CA LEU A 702 14.94 16.59 45.03
C LEU A 702 14.86 15.19 44.41
N LEU A 703 15.95 14.43 44.42
CA LEU A 703 15.93 13.03 43.97
C LEU A 703 15.02 12.18 44.86
N GLN A 704 15.06 12.40 46.17
CA GLN A 704 14.17 11.70 47.11
C GLN A 704 12.71 12.09 46.90
N GLU A 705 12.42 13.38 46.70
CA GLU A 705 11.08 13.88 46.39
C GLU A 705 10.53 13.22 45.11
N MET A 706 11.35 13.11 44.07
CA MET A 706 11.02 12.44 42.82
C MET A 706 10.62 10.96 43.05
N ILE A 707 11.41 10.23 43.84
CA ILE A 707 11.15 8.82 44.15
C ILE A 707 9.85 8.66 44.97
N LEU A 708 9.61 9.55 45.94
CA LEU A 708 8.39 9.52 46.77
C LEU A 708 7.12 9.77 45.95
N LYS A 709 7.23 10.51 44.83
CA LYS A 709 6.14 10.70 43.86
C LYS A 709 5.97 9.53 42.88
N GLY A 710 6.71 8.44 43.07
CA GLY A 710 6.62 7.24 42.22
C GLY A 710 7.35 7.35 40.88
N LEU A 711 8.13 8.40 40.66
CA LEU A 711 8.91 8.59 39.43
C LEU A 711 10.26 7.89 39.56
N LYS A 712 10.66 7.12 38.54
CA LYS A 712 11.96 6.43 38.50
C LYS A 712 13.03 7.36 37.90
N PRO A 713 14.16 7.57 38.57
CA PRO A 713 15.27 8.37 38.02
C PRO A 713 15.89 7.67 36.82
N ASP A 714 16.32 8.46 35.83
CA ASP A 714 17.02 7.97 34.64
C ASP A 714 18.53 8.23 34.70
N LYS A 715 19.28 7.79 33.67
CA LYS A 715 20.72 8.00 33.57
C LYS A 715 21.11 9.49 33.70
N VAL A 716 20.32 10.39 33.12
CA VAL A 716 20.64 11.83 33.09
C VAL A 716 20.39 12.48 34.46
N THR A 717 19.32 12.07 35.13
CA THR A 717 18.96 12.48 36.50
C THR A 717 20.09 12.11 37.45
N ILE A 718 20.52 10.84 37.43
CA ILE A 718 21.57 10.35 38.32
C ILE A 718 22.91 11.04 38.05
N LEU A 719 23.29 11.23 36.79
CA LEU A 719 24.47 12.02 36.44
C LEU A 719 24.41 13.45 37.01
N GLY A 720 23.23 14.05 36.99
CA GLY A 720 22.95 15.36 37.59
C GLY A 720 23.24 15.41 39.08
N VAL A 721 22.70 14.45 39.82
CA VAL A 721 22.90 14.30 41.27
C VAL A 721 24.37 14.05 41.59
N LEU A 722 25.03 13.14 40.85
CA LEU A 722 26.46 12.87 41.03
C LEU A 722 27.31 14.12 40.75
N SER A 723 26.97 14.90 39.72
CA SER A 723 27.64 16.18 39.44
C SER A 723 27.46 17.18 40.59
N GLY A 724 26.27 17.24 41.19
CA GLY A 724 26.00 18.09 42.36
C GLY A 724 26.80 17.65 43.58
N CYS A 725 26.87 16.34 43.83
CA CYS A 725 27.69 15.77 44.89
C CYS A 725 29.18 16.03 44.66
N ASN A 726 29.65 15.93 43.41
CA ASN A 726 31.03 16.26 43.03
C ASN A 726 31.38 17.72 43.36
N HIS A 727 30.54 18.67 42.95
CA HIS A 727 30.76 20.08 43.21
C HIS A 727 30.67 20.45 44.70
N SER A 728 29.90 19.68 45.49
CA SER A 728 29.67 19.93 46.91
C SER A 728 30.53 19.07 47.84
N GLY A 729 31.35 18.16 47.30
CA GLY A 729 32.20 17.25 48.07
C GLY A 729 31.47 16.14 48.84
N LEU A 730 30.25 15.77 48.44
CA LEU A 730 29.40 14.78 49.12
C LEU A 730 29.76 13.33 48.71
N VAL A 731 30.91 12.87 49.19
CA VAL A 731 31.51 11.59 48.78
C VAL A 731 30.67 10.38 49.18
N LYS A 732 30.07 10.37 50.37
CA LYS A 732 29.35 9.19 50.89
C LYS A 732 28.02 8.99 50.16
N GLU A 733 27.34 10.08 49.92
CA GLU A 733 26.05 10.16 49.26
C GLU A 733 26.20 9.79 47.77
N ALA A 734 27.23 10.31 47.10
CA ALA A 734 27.54 9.97 45.71
C ALA A 734 27.77 8.47 45.49
N ARG A 735 28.48 7.80 46.41
CA ARG A 735 28.69 6.34 46.37
C ARG A 735 27.40 5.57 46.45
N PHE A 736 26.55 5.96 47.40
CA PHE A 736 25.25 5.32 47.57
C PHE A 736 24.40 5.44 46.31
N VAL A 737 24.37 6.63 45.71
CA VAL A 737 23.64 6.88 44.46
C VAL A 737 24.23 6.07 43.30
N PHE A 738 25.55 6.02 43.14
CA PHE A 738 26.22 5.25 42.08
C PHE A 738 25.98 3.74 42.20
N ASP A 739 26.06 3.18 43.41
CA ASP A 739 25.78 1.76 43.66
C ASP A 739 24.30 1.40 43.43
N SER A 740 23.41 2.34 43.76
CA SER A 740 21.97 2.18 43.57
C SER A 740 21.56 2.11 42.10
N MET A 741 22.35 2.66 41.17
CA MET A 741 22.08 2.62 39.73
C MET A 741 21.80 1.20 39.25
N LYS A 742 22.71 0.26 39.50
CA LYS A 742 22.56 -1.13 39.05
C LYS A 742 21.65 -1.95 39.97
N LYS A 743 21.72 -1.72 41.29
CA LYS A 743 21.04 -2.55 42.29
C LYS A 743 19.54 -2.26 42.44
N LEU A 744 19.14 -1.00 42.33
CA LEU A 744 17.77 -0.56 42.61
C LEU A 744 17.04 -0.11 41.35
N TYR A 745 17.76 0.40 40.34
CA TYR A 745 17.15 1.03 39.16
C TYR A 745 17.42 0.27 37.84
N ASP A 746 18.21 -0.80 37.86
CA ASP A 746 18.66 -1.55 36.67
C ASP A 746 19.34 -0.67 35.59
N ILE A 747 20.00 0.39 36.05
CA ILE A 747 20.72 1.34 35.21
C ILE A 747 22.20 0.98 35.21
N SER A 748 22.74 0.64 34.04
CA SER A 748 24.18 0.46 33.87
C SER A 748 24.90 1.82 33.77
N PRO A 749 25.90 2.10 34.64
CA PRO A 749 26.67 3.35 34.59
C PRO A 749 27.46 3.49 33.30
N ASP A 750 27.40 4.67 32.68
CA ASP A 750 28.16 5.00 31.47
C ASP A 750 29.46 5.78 31.78
N ARG A 751 30.23 6.10 30.73
CA ARG A 751 31.48 6.88 30.80
C ARG A 751 31.37 8.15 31.64
N LYS A 752 30.27 8.91 31.54
CA LYS A 752 30.10 10.20 32.23
C LYS A 752 29.92 10.01 33.73
N HIS A 753 29.22 8.95 34.14
CA HIS A 753 29.04 8.60 35.55
C HIS A 753 30.37 8.23 36.21
N PHE A 754 31.16 7.36 35.55
CA PHE A 754 32.50 7.02 36.00
C PHE A 754 33.40 8.25 36.09
N SER A 755 33.40 9.12 35.06
CA SER A 755 34.22 10.33 35.07
C SER A 755 33.86 11.28 36.22
N CYS A 756 32.56 11.41 36.54
CA CYS A 756 32.10 12.25 37.63
C CYS A 756 32.55 11.71 39.00
N MET A 757 32.46 10.38 39.20
CA MET A 757 32.91 9.73 40.42
C MET A 757 34.43 9.78 40.59
N VAL A 758 35.20 9.58 39.51
CA VAL A 758 36.66 9.68 39.54
C VAL A 758 37.12 11.10 39.88
N ASP A 759 36.49 12.14 39.32
CA ASP A 759 36.79 13.53 39.68
C ASP A 759 36.46 13.82 41.15
N LEU A 760 35.31 13.37 41.65
CA LEU A 760 34.90 13.55 43.06
C LEU A 760 35.87 12.87 44.03
N LEU A 761 36.19 11.59 43.80
CA LEU A 761 37.12 10.82 44.63
C LEU A 761 38.54 11.39 44.55
N GLY A 762 38.96 11.84 43.37
CA GLY A 762 40.22 12.52 43.14
C GLY A 762 40.34 13.79 43.96
N ARG A 763 39.33 14.68 43.90
CA ARG A 763 39.28 15.90 44.70
C ARG A 763 39.27 15.63 46.20
N ALA A 764 38.57 14.58 46.64
CA ALA A 764 38.53 14.13 48.03
C ALA A 764 39.83 13.47 48.52
N GLY A 765 40.82 13.23 47.65
CA GLY A 765 42.10 12.62 47.99
C GLY A 765 42.09 11.09 48.07
N MET A 766 41.00 10.45 47.65
CA MET A 766 40.83 8.99 47.65
C MET A 766 41.40 8.37 46.35
N LEU A 767 42.69 8.57 46.13
CA LEU A 767 43.32 8.37 44.81
C LEU A 767 43.43 6.91 44.35
N GLU A 768 43.73 5.98 45.26
CA GLU A 768 43.80 4.54 44.92
C GLU A 768 42.43 4.02 44.47
N GLU A 769 41.38 4.45 45.17
CA GLU A 769 40.02 4.03 44.86
C GLU A 769 39.49 4.67 43.57
N ALA A 770 39.87 5.92 43.30
CA ALA A 770 39.61 6.54 42.00
C ALA A 770 40.31 5.80 40.85
N GLU A 771 41.53 5.27 41.07
CA GLU A 771 42.24 4.43 40.10
C GLU A 771 41.52 3.09 39.89
N ASP A 772 41.08 2.43 40.96
CA ASP A 772 40.36 1.15 40.88
C ASP A 772 39.00 1.28 40.17
N LEU A 773 38.26 2.37 40.44
CA LEU A 773 36.98 2.64 39.77
C LEU A 773 37.17 2.93 38.28
N LEU A 774 38.26 3.62 37.92
CA LEU A 774 38.61 3.90 36.52
C LEU A 774 38.92 2.61 35.75
N ARG A 775 39.61 1.64 36.36
CA ARG A 775 39.89 0.32 35.75
C ARG A 775 38.65 -0.54 35.52
N GLN A 776 37.56 -0.26 36.23
CA GLN A 776 36.28 -0.98 36.07
C GLN A 776 35.39 -0.36 34.98
N ALA A 777 35.80 0.74 34.34
CA ALA A 777 35.01 1.42 33.33
C ALA A 777 34.89 0.57 32.02
N PRO A 778 33.78 0.66 31.27
CA PRO A 778 33.50 -0.17 30.07
C PRO A 778 34.49 -0.03 28.90
N VAL A 779 35.37 0.97 28.95
CA VAL A 779 36.52 1.24 28.09
C VAL A 779 37.57 1.80 29.05
N ASN A 780 38.77 1.21 29.15
CA ASN A 780 39.83 1.33 30.19
C ASN A 780 40.27 2.77 30.66
N GLY A 781 39.35 3.69 30.87
CA GLY A 781 39.58 5.11 31.10
C GLY A 781 39.89 5.86 29.81
N ASP A 782 39.02 6.78 29.38
CA ASP A 782 39.39 7.77 28.35
C ASP A 782 40.34 8.84 28.95
N CYS A 783 41.17 9.45 28.11
CA CYS A 783 42.12 10.53 28.41
C CYS A 783 41.58 11.59 29.40
N VAL A 784 40.29 11.91 29.36
CA VAL A 784 39.65 12.89 30.29
C VAL A 784 39.62 12.41 31.74
N MET A 785 39.34 11.12 31.98
CA MET A 785 39.30 10.54 33.33
C MET A 785 40.71 10.38 33.89
N TRP A 786 41.65 9.93 33.06
CA TRP A 786 43.07 9.86 33.40
C TRP A 786 43.66 11.24 33.73
N SER A 787 43.33 12.26 32.94
CA SER A 787 43.76 13.64 33.19
C SER A 787 43.20 14.20 34.49
N SER A 788 41.95 13.89 34.83
CA SER A 788 41.30 14.32 36.08
C SER A 788 41.94 13.67 37.32
N LEU A 789 42.27 12.38 37.23
CA LEU A 789 43.00 11.66 38.28
C LEU A 789 44.44 12.16 38.43
N LEU A 790 45.18 12.34 37.33
CA LEU A 790 46.53 12.92 37.34
C LEU A 790 46.57 14.32 37.97
N ARG A 791 45.60 15.18 37.64
CA ARG A 791 45.45 16.49 38.24
C ARG A 791 45.27 16.37 39.76
N SER A 792 44.44 15.44 40.20
CA SER A 792 44.19 15.17 41.62
C SER A 792 45.42 14.62 42.35
N CYS A 793 46.16 13.68 41.74
CA CYS A 793 47.44 13.18 42.26
C CYS A 793 48.47 14.30 42.45
N ARG A 794 48.51 15.27 41.51
CA ARG A 794 49.38 16.46 41.64
C ARG A 794 48.95 17.36 42.79
N VAL A 795 47.64 17.61 42.93
CA VAL A 795 47.08 18.45 44.02
C VAL A 795 47.37 17.84 45.39
N HIS A 796 47.21 16.52 45.53
CA HIS A 796 47.43 15.79 46.79
C HIS A 796 48.86 15.27 46.97
N LYS A 797 49.79 15.63 46.06
CA LYS A 797 51.22 15.24 46.09
C LYS A 797 51.47 13.72 46.20
N ASN A 798 50.61 12.92 45.57
CA ASN A 798 50.76 11.46 45.56
C ASN A 798 51.49 11.00 44.30
N GLU A 799 52.81 10.84 44.40
CA GLU A 799 53.68 10.45 43.28
C GLU A 799 53.55 8.98 42.85
N THR A 800 53.05 8.09 43.73
CA THR A 800 52.98 6.65 43.46
C THR A 800 51.80 6.30 42.56
N VAL A 801 50.61 6.82 42.87
CA VAL A 801 49.45 6.72 41.97
C VAL A 801 49.74 7.52 40.70
N GLY A 802 50.22 8.77 40.81
CA GLY A 802 50.53 9.62 39.65
C GLY A 802 51.48 9.00 38.61
N ARG A 803 52.53 8.27 39.04
CA ARG A 803 53.41 7.52 38.12
C ARG A 803 52.73 6.31 37.47
N ARG A 804 51.89 5.56 38.20
CA ARG A 804 51.10 4.45 37.64
C ARG A 804 50.11 4.96 36.59
N THR A 805 49.38 6.02 36.92
CA THR A 805 48.43 6.70 36.03
C THR A 805 49.10 7.24 34.76
N GLY A 806 50.29 7.84 34.89
CA GLY A 806 51.07 8.37 33.77
C GLY A 806 51.60 7.29 32.81
N ASN A 807 52.03 6.14 33.34
CA ASN A 807 52.53 5.02 32.53
C ASN A 807 51.42 4.25 31.79
N CYS A 808 50.18 4.24 32.30
CA CYS A 808 49.03 3.67 31.60
C CYS A 808 48.59 4.55 30.42
N ASN A 809 48.56 5.87 30.59
CA ASN A 809 48.22 6.82 29.52
C ASN A 809 49.23 6.79 28.36
N SER A 810 50.51 6.49 28.62
CA SER A 810 51.55 6.37 27.57
C SER A 810 51.56 5.04 26.82
N LYS A 811 50.98 3.96 27.38
CA LYS A 811 50.94 2.64 26.73
C LYS A 811 49.80 2.49 25.72
N GLU A 812 48.71 3.26 25.86
CA GLU A 812 47.58 3.22 24.92
C GLU A 812 47.83 4.01 23.62
N SER A 813 48.81 4.92 23.59
CA SER A 813 49.23 5.60 22.35
C SER A 813 50.08 4.74 21.41
N GLU A 814 50.50 3.53 21.81
CA GLU A 814 51.41 2.67 21.02
C GLU A 814 50.85 1.28 20.64
N MET A 815 49.60 0.93 20.97
CA MET A 815 48.99 -0.35 20.59
C MET A 815 47.85 -0.16 19.58
N GLY A 816 48.25 0.09 18.33
CA GLY A 816 47.40 0.06 17.14
C GLY A 816 47.97 -0.86 16.08
N ASP A 817 48.46 -2.05 16.44
CA ASP A 817 48.76 -3.12 15.49
C ASP A 817 48.94 -4.49 16.19
N GLY A 818 48.32 -5.52 15.62
CA GLY A 818 48.68 -6.94 15.79
C GLY A 818 48.28 -7.68 17.07
N SER A 819 47.41 -8.71 16.94
CA SER A 819 47.47 -9.85 17.86
C SER A 819 47.08 -11.17 17.17
N GLN A 820 48.02 -12.12 17.24
CA GLN A 820 47.89 -13.56 17.01
C GLN A 820 48.16 -14.29 18.34
N PHE A 821 47.76 -15.58 18.41
CA PHE A 821 48.08 -16.65 19.37
C PHE A 821 47.04 -17.08 20.43
N ASP A 822 46.31 -18.13 20.06
CA ASP A 822 46.28 -19.50 20.60
C ASP A 822 46.27 -19.79 22.11
N ARG A 823 45.34 -20.68 22.50
CA ARG A 823 45.59 -21.82 23.39
C ARG A 823 44.76 -23.05 22.98
N GLU A 824 45.44 -24.18 22.88
CA GLU A 824 44.95 -25.56 22.75
C GLU A 824 44.40 -26.10 24.08
N ASP A 825 43.48 -27.07 24.01
CA ASP A 825 43.59 -28.35 24.72
C ASP A 825 42.63 -29.43 24.14
N ASN A 826 43.22 -30.64 24.02
CA ASN A 826 42.79 -31.97 23.50
C ASN A 826 41.51 -32.58 24.14
N GLU A 827 40.86 -33.66 23.70
CA GLU A 827 40.80 -34.59 22.52
C GLU A 827 39.57 -35.51 22.78
N LEU A 828 38.93 -36.05 21.73
CA LEU A 828 38.65 -37.51 21.58
C LEU A 828 37.92 -37.82 20.25
N ASN A 829 38.54 -38.73 19.48
CA ASN A 829 38.30 -39.10 18.08
C ASN A 829 37.01 -39.89 17.77
N VAL A 830 36.37 -39.59 16.64
CA VAL A 830 35.59 -40.55 15.82
C VAL A 830 35.65 -40.15 14.32
N PHE A 831 36.32 -40.99 13.52
CA PHE A 831 36.38 -41.14 12.04
C PHE A 831 36.80 -39.97 11.13
N ASP A 832 37.96 -40.16 10.48
CA ASP A 832 38.56 -39.33 9.43
C ASP A 832 37.64 -39.10 8.21
N ILE A 833 37.23 -37.86 8.00
CA ILE A 833 36.72 -37.32 6.74
C ILE A 833 37.62 -36.10 6.41
N PRO A 834 38.16 -35.95 5.17
CA PRO A 834 38.98 -34.79 4.84
C PRO A 834 38.10 -33.54 4.83
N THR A 835 38.11 -32.78 5.92
CA THR A 835 37.36 -31.53 6.05
C THR A 835 38.36 -30.39 6.20
N TRP A 836 38.45 -29.55 5.17
CA TRP A 836 39.23 -28.32 5.23
C TRP A 836 38.35 -27.21 5.80
N LYS A 837 38.75 -26.65 6.95
CA LYS A 837 38.13 -25.46 7.57
C LYS A 837 38.86 -24.21 7.10
N SER A 838 38.12 -23.22 6.61
CA SER A 838 38.63 -21.89 6.25
C SER A 838 38.80 -21.01 7.49
N GLU A 839 39.87 -20.20 7.55
CA GLU A 839 40.21 -19.28 8.65
C GLU A 839 39.25 -18.07 8.81
N ARG A 840 38.20 -17.97 8.00
CA ARG A 840 37.15 -16.95 8.18
C ARG A 840 35.76 -17.57 8.04
N GLY A 841 35.20 -18.00 9.18
CA GLY A 841 33.88 -18.62 9.31
C GLY A 841 33.92 -20.13 9.07
N SER A 842 33.54 -20.92 10.08
CA SER A 842 33.58 -22.40 10.05
C SER A 842 32.59 -22.99 9.02
N LYS A 843 32.98 -23.01 7.74
CA LYS A 843 32.31 -23.78 6.68
C LYS A 843 32.98 -25.14 6.52
N THR A 844 32.18 -26.18 6.32
CA THR A 844 32.69 -27.54 6.09
C THR A 844 32.74 -27.81 4.59
N LEU A 845 33.95 -27.89 4.03
CA LEU A 845 34.13 -28.19 2.61
C LEU A 845 33.96 -29.69 2.34
N VAL A 846 33.09 -30.04 1.40
CA VAL A 846 32.86 -31.40 0.92
C VAL A 846 33.19 -31.44 -0.58
N ASN A 847 34.41 -31.84 -0.89
CA ASN A 847 34.94 -31.90 -2.27
C ASN A 847 34.65 -33.27 -2.90
N VAL A 848 34.02 -33.31 -4.07
CA VAL A 848 33.70 -34.56 -4.79
C VAL A 848 34.94 -35.44 -5.08
N ASP A 849 36.11 -34.83 -5.27
CA ASP A 849 37.37 -35.56 -5.50
C ASP A 849 37.78 -36.40 -4.28
N SER A 850 37.44 -35.94 -3.08
CA SER A 850 37.72 -36.67 -1.83
C SER A 850 36.90 -37.95 -1.70
N PHE A 851 35.87 -38.12 -2.54
CA PHE A 851 35.01 -39.31 -2.60
C PHE A 851 35.30 -40.19 -3.83
N GLY A 852 36.43 -39.95 -4.50
CA GLY A 852 36.93 -40.79 -5.59
C GLY A 852 36.49 -40.36 -7.00
N ALA A 853 36.05 -39.11 -7.18
CA ALA A 853 35.75 -38.60 -8.52
C ALA A 853 37.02 -38.47 -9.38
N ALA A 854 36.99 -39.05 -10.57
CA ALA A 854 38.06 -39.07 -11.55
C ALA A 854 38.12 -37.78 -12.39
N GLY A 855 37.00 -37.10 -12.64
CA GLY A 855 36.99 -35.76 -13.22
C GLY A 855 37.69 -35.64 -14.59
N ASP A 856 37.69 -36.72 -15.38
CA ASP A 856 38.34 -36.85 -16.69
C ASP A 856 37.34 -36.74 -17.87
N GLY A 857 36.05 -36.66 -17.59
CA GLY A 857 34.95 -36.56 -18.55
C GLY A 857 34.52 -37.90 -19.16
N VAL A 858 35.10 -39.02 -18.72
CA VAL A 858 34.90 -40.35 -19.31
C VAL A 858 34.52 -41.39 -18.24
N SER A 859 35.16 -41.33 -17.08
CA SER A 859 34.90 -42.21 -15.94
C SER A 859 33.59 -41.81 -15.25
N ASP A 860 32.76 -42.80 -14.89
CA ASP A 860 31.49 -42.54 -14.20
C ASP A 860 31.73 -42.07 -12.76
N ASP A 861 31.49 -40.77 -12.52
CA ASP A 861 31.71 -40.09 -11.24
C ASP A 861 30.46 -40.08 -10.35
N THR A 862 29.35 -40.71 -10.79
CA THR A 862 28.04 -40.63 -10.13
C THR A 862 28.09 -41.05 -8.66
N GLN A 863 28.78 -42.15 -8.35
CA GLN A 863 28.84 -42.65 -6.98
C GLN A 863 29.62 -41.72 -6.04
N ALA A 864 30.64 -41.03 -6.55
CA ALA A 864 31.40 -40.04 -5.77
C ALA A 864 30.52 -38.83 -5.44
N PHE A 865 29.73 -38.34 -6.41
CA PHE A 865 28.77 -37.25 -6.22
C PHE A 865 27.68 -37.62 -5.20
N GLN A 866 27.10 -38.82 -5.29
CA GLN A 866 26.08 -39.28 -4.34
C GLN A 866 26.62 -39.38 -2.91
N LYS A 867 27.84 -39.90 -2.72
CA LYS A 867 28.49 -39.98 -1.40
C LYS A 867 28.80 -38.59 -0.84
N ALA A 868 29.38 -37.70 -1.65
CA ALA A 868 29.66 -36.33 -1.27
C ALA A 868 28.36 -35.58 -0.89
N TRP A 869 27.28 -35.77 -1.65
CA TRP A 869 25.98 -35.17 -1.35
C TRP A 869 25.42 -35.64 -0.01
N GLY A 870 25.49 -36.94 0.26
CA GLY A 870 25.01 -37.52 1.53
C GLY A 870 25.71 -36.92 2.76
N ILE A 871 26.98 -36.52 2.64
CA ILE A 871 27.71 -35.82 3.71
C ILE A 871 27.32 -34.34 3.75
N ALA A 872 27.37 -33.66 2.60
CA ALA A 872 27.10 -32.21 2.53
C ALA A 872 25.68 -31.86 2.98
N CYS A 873 24.67 -32.61 2.56
CA CYS A 873 23.27 -32.37 2.90
C CYS A 873 22.98 -32.58 4.40
N ASN A 874 23.76 -33.42 5.08
CA ASN A 874 23.61 -33.71 6.52
C ASN A 874 24.55 -32.87 7.40
N THR A 875 25.27 -31.89 6.84
CA THR A 875 26.26 -31.08 7.56
C THR A 875 25.91 -29.59 7.53
N THR A 876 25.77 -28.98 8.71
CA THR A 876 25.49 -27.54 8.84
C THR A 876 26.63 -26.69 8.26
N ASN A 877 26.30 -25.61 7.54
CA ASN A 877 27.27 -24.72 6.89
C ASN A 877 28.21 -25.45 5.89
N ALA A 878 27.72 -26.50 5.23
CA ALA A 878 28.51 -27.25 4.26
C ALA A 878 28.66 -26.52 2.91
N VAL A 879 29.78 -26.79 2.24
CA VAL A 879 30.05 -26.40 0.86
C VAL A 879 30.26 -27.66 0.04
N PHE A 880 29.28 -28.05 -0.79
CA PHE A 880 29.43 -29.11 -1.78
C PHE A 880 30.20 -28.55 -2.98
N LEU A 881 31.44 -28.97 -3.18
CA LEU A 881 32.36 -28.41 -4.18
C LEU A 881 32.54 -29.35 -5.37
N VAL A 882 32.30 -28.83 -6.58
CA VAL A 882 32.73 -29.37 -7.88
C VAL A 882 33.94 -28.56 -8.37
N PRO A 883 35.18 -29.09 -8.26
CA PRO A 883 36.43 -28.35 -8.51
C PRO A 883 36.62 -27.85 -9.95
N GLN A 884 37.29 -26.69 -10.07
CA GLN A 884 37.65 -26.07 -11.34
C GLN A 884 38.62 -26.94 -12.17
N GLY A 885 38.53 -26.84 -13.50
CA GLY A 885 39.49 -27.46 -14.43
C GLY A 885 39.31 -28.96 -14.66
N ARG A 886 38.24 -29.55 -14.12
CA ARG A 886 37.91 -30.98 -14.27
C ARG A 886 36.54 -31.17 -14.92
N HIS A 887 36.34 -32.33 -15.53
CA HIS A 887 35.12 -32.72 -16.24
C HIS A 887 34.54 -33.98 -15.60
N TYR A 888 33.36 -33.93 -15.01
CA TYR A 888 32.79 -35.06 -14.29
C TYR A 888 31.65 -35.68 -15.10
N LEU A 889 31.79 -36.93 -15.53
CA LEU A 889 30.69 -37.64 -16.18
C LEU A 889 29.74 -38.15 -15.09
N VAL A 890 28.57 -37.52 -14.98
CA VAL A 890 27.58 -37.85 -13.94
C VAL A 890 26.34 -38.39 -14.64
N ASN A 891 25.92 -39.60 -14.30
CA ASN A 891 24.69 -40.20 -14.80
C ASN A 891 23.46 -39.58 -14.13
N ALA A 892 22.25 -39.88 -14.63
CA ALA A 892 21.00 -39.36 -14.08
C ALA A 892 20.90 -39.58 -12.57
N THR A 893 20.80 -38.48 -11.82
CA THR A 893 20.93 -38.48 -10.36
C THR A 893 19.96 -37.50 -9.72
N LYS A 894 19.30 -37.98 -8.66
CA LYS A 894 18.44 -37.20 -7.77
C LYS A 894 19.16 -36.88 -6.47
N PHE A 895 19.40 -35.59 -6.23
CA PHE A 895 19.94 -35.02 -5.00
C PHE A 895 18.79 -34.56 -4.11
N GLN A 896 18.44 -35.40 -3.14
CA GLN A 896 17.26 -35.21 -2.31
C GLN A 896 17.61 -34.67 -0.92
N GLY A 897 16.84 -33.67 -0.46
CA GLY A 897 16.81 -33.18 0.92
C GLY A 897 15.68 -33.80 1.78
N PRO A 898 15.35 -33.21 2.94
CA PRO A 898 15.82 -31.91 3.44
C PRO A 898 17.29 -31.94 3.87
N CYS A 899 17.99 -30.84 3.61
CA CYS A 899 19.36 -30.64 4.08
C CYS A 899 19.38 -29.73 5.30
N THR A 900 20.47 -29.79 6.07
CA THR A 900 20.75 -28.86 7.17
C THR A 900 21.01 -27.44 6.66
N ASP A 901 20.80 -26.44 7.51
CA ASP A 901 20.84 -25.02 7.13
C ASP A 901 22.21 -24.56 6.57
N ASN A 902 22.15 -23.54 5.70
CA ASN A 902 23.28 -22.85 5.06
C ASN A 902 24.15 -23.71 4.11
N LEU A 903 23.53 -24.67 3.41
CA LEU A 903 24.21 -25.44 2.36
C LEU A 903 24.53 -24.55 1.14
N ILE A 904 25.79 -24.59 0.71
CA ILE A 904 26.27 -23.96 -0.53
C ILE A 904 26.68 -25.06 -1.51
N ILE A 905 26.20 -24.99 -2.74
CA ILE A 905 26.60 -25.85 -3.86
C ILE A 905 27.50 -25.01 -4.77
N GLN A 906 28.81 -25.25 -4.67
CA GLN A 906 29.85 -24.52 -5.41
C GLN A 906 30.25 -25.31 -6.66
N ILE A 907 29.88 -24.81 -7.84
CA ILE A 907 30.18 -25.45 -9.13
C ILE A 907 31.23 -24.62 -9.88
N GLU A 908 32.48 -25.05 -9.83
CA GLU A 908 33.60 -24.44 -10.59
C GLU A 908 34.05 -25.29 -11.78
N GLY A 909 33.85 -26.61 -11.71
CA GLY A 909 34.16 -27.56 -12.77
C GLY A 909 33.08 -27.70 -13.83
N THR A 910 33.26 -28.68 -14.72
CA THR A 910 32.24 -29.07 -15.71
C THR A 910 31.59 -30.38 -15.29
N MET A 911 30.27 -30.43 -15.18
CA MET A 911 29.51 -31.68 -15.10
C MET A 911 28.99 -32.01 -16.50
N VAL A 912 29.17 -33.25 -16.94
CA VAL A 912 28.83 -33.71 -18.30
C VAL A 912 27.85 -34.88 -18.20
N ALA A 913 26.80 -34.84 -19.01
CA ALA A 913 25.83 -35.93 -19.10
C ALA A 913 26.30 -37.04 -20.06
N PRO A 914 25.85 -38.29 -19.86
CA PRO A 914 25.96 -39.34 -20.88
C PRO A 914 25.31 -38.89 -22.20
N ASP A 915 26.05 -39.05 -23.30
CA ASP A 915 25.64 -38.54 -24.61
C ASP A 915 24.79 -39.55 -25.41
N GLU A 916 24.93 -40.85 -25.16
CA GLU A 916 24.23 -41.92 -25.87
C GLU A 916 22.80 -42.15 -25.34
N PRO A 917 21.73 -41.88 -26.14
CA PRO A 917 20.35 -42.09 -25.71
C PRO A 917 20.01 -43.54 -25.36
N SER A 918 20.68 -44.52 -25.98
CA SER A 918 20.51 -45.95 -25.70
C SER A 918 21.05 -46.38 -24.34
N ASN A 919 21.97 -45.61 -23.77
CA ASN A 919 22.63 -45.91 -22.50
C ASN A 919 22.04 -45.10 -21.33
N TRP A 920 20.96 -44.34 -21.57
CA TRP A 920 20.33 -43.51 -20.55
C TRP A 920 19.61 -44.35 -19.48
N ASP A 921 19.67 -43.91 -18.22
CA ASP A 921 19.04 -44.61 -17.11
C ASP A 921 17.50 -44.67 -17.27
N PRO A 922 16.90 -45.88 -17.38
CA PRO A 922 15.46 -46.03 -17.55
C PRO A 922 14.65 -45.58 -16.33
N ASN A 923 15.25 -45.49 -15.14
CA ASN A 923 14.59 -45.00 -13.92
C ASN A 923 14.41 -43.48 -13.94
N PHE A 924 15.21 -42.76 -14.72
CA PHE A 924 15.17 -41.30 -14.86
C PHE A 924 14.99 -40.88 -16.32
N PRO A 925 13.88 -41.27 -16.97
CA PRO A 925 13.73 -41.12 -18.41
C PRO A 925 13.64 -39.67 -18.89
N ARG A 926 13.36 -38.71 -17.98
CA ARG A 926 13.10 -37.30 -18.30
C ARG A 926 13.94 -36.31 -17.48
N THR A 927 14.87 -36.78 -16.65
CA THR A 927 15.61 -35.92 -15.73
C THR A 927 17.06 -36.35 -15.62
N TRP A 928 17.98 -35.40 -15.62
CA TRP A 928 19.41 -35.65 -15.39
C TRP A 928 19.83 -35.25 -13.98
N LEU A 929 20.01 -33.96 -13.68
CA LEU A 929 20.36 -33.48 -12.33
C LEU A 929 19.11 -32.91 -11.66
N ASP A 930 18.54 -33.65 -10.71
CA ASP A 930 17.32 -33.28 -9.97
C ASP A 930 17.65 -32.93 -8.52
N PHE A 931 17.53 -31.65 -8.15
CA PHE A 931 17.67 -31.18 -6.78
C PHE A 931 16.28 -30.95 -6.19
N THR A 932 15.91 -31.77 -5.19
CA THR A 932 14.54 -31.78 -4.67
C THR A 932 14.46 -31.65 -3.15
N LYS A 933 13.42 -30.98 -2.65
CA LYS A 933 13.15 -30.78 -1.22
C LYS A 933 14.25 -30.01 -0.49
N LEU A 934 14.75 -28.94 -1.10
CA LEU A 934 15.77 -28.07 -0.52
C LEU A 934 15.14 -26.80 0.09
N ASN A 935 15.77 -26.27 1.13
CA ASN A 935 15.37 -25.01 1.77
C ASN A 935 16.60 -24.13 2.01
N GLY A 936 16.57 -22.86 1.57
CA GLY A 936 17.63 -21.90 1.89
C GLY A 936 18.99 -22.16 1.23
N VAL A 937 19.04 -22.92 0.14
CA VAL A 937 20.29 -23.37 -0.51
C VAL A 937 20.79 -22.36 -1.56
N LEU A 938 22.11 -22.15 -1.60
CA LEU A 938 22.78 -21.32 -2.60
C LEU A 938 23.60 -22.17 -3.60
N PHE A 939 23.20 -22.16 -4.86
CA PHE A 939 24.01 -22.62 -5.99
C PHE A 939 24.84 -21.44 -6.52
N GLN A 940 26.15 -21.59 -6.60
CA GLN A 940 27.03 -20.56 -7.14
C GLN A 940 28.30 -21.11 -7.80
N GLY A 941 28.95 -20.29 -8.61
CA GLY A 941 30.25 -20.59 -9.24
C GLY A 941 30.26 -20.23 -10.72
N HIS A 942 31.39 -20.46 -11.40
CA HIS A 942 31.56 -20.19 -12.83
C HIS A 942 31.61 -21.46 -13.69
N GLY A 943 31.28 -22.61 -13.10
CA GLY A 943 31.30 -23.91 -13.74
C GLY A 943 30.18 -24.12 -14.76
N VAL A 944 30.27 -25.27 -15.43
CA VAL A 944 29.44 -25.62 -16.59
C VAL A 944 28.65 -26.90 -16.34
N ILE A 945 27.37 -26.89 -16.68
CA ILE A 945 26.49 -28.07 -16.74
C ILE A 945 26.25 -28.36 -18.22
N ASP A 946 26.87 -29.40 -18.76
CA ASP A 946 26.80 -29.78 -20.18
C ASP A 946 25.93 -31.02 -20.37
N GLY A 947 24.77 -30.83 -21.01
CA GLY A 947 23.80 -31.91 -21.25
C GLY A 947 24.15 -32.84 -22.42
N SER A 948 25.22 -32.60 -23.18
CA SER A 948 25.63 -33.51 -24.28
C SER A 948 24.52 -33.83 -25.30
N GLY A 949 23.65 -32.87 -25.62
CA GLY A 949 22.40 -33.09 -26.36
C GLY A 949 22.51 -33.46 -27.85
N SER A 950 23.68 -33.38 -28.49
CA SER A 950 23.81 -33.51 -29.95
C SER A 950 23.22 -34.80 -30.54
N LYS A 951 23.50 -35.96 -29.92
CA LYS A 951 22.94 -37.26 -30.32
C LYS A 951 21.44 -37.36 -30.05
N TRP A 952 20.96 -36.74 -28.98
CA TRP A 952 19.53 -36.66 -28.66
C TRP A 952 18.76 -35.85 -29.69
N TRP A 953 19.31 -34.71 -30.12
CA TRP A 953 18.71 -33.89 -31.16
C TRP A 953 18.68 -34.64 -32.50
N ALA A 954 19.78 -35.30 -32.89
CA ALA A 954 19.84 -36.12 -34.11
C ALA A 954 18.83 -37.29 -34.10
N ALA A 955 18.55 -37.87 -32.94
CA ALA A 955 17.56 -38.94 -32.77
C ALA A 955 16.11 -38.43 -32.66
N SER A 956 15.88 -37.12 -32.49
CA SER A 956 14.57 -36.54 -32.25
C SER A 956 13.64 -36.68 -33.45
N CYS A 957 12.36 -36.98 -33.20
CA CYS A 957 11.33 -36.99 -34.23
C CYS A 957 11.06 -35.58 -34.81
N LYS A 958 11.48 -34.52 -34.11
CA LYS A 958 11.38 -33.13 -34.58
C LYS A 958 12.42 -32.81 -35.66
N THR A 959 13.58 -33.46 -35.61
CA THR A 959 14.63 -33.37 -36.63
C THR A 959 14.39 -34.37 -37.76
N ASN A 960 14.00 -35.61 -37.44
CA ASN A 960 13.65 -36.63 -38.42
C ASN A 960 12.28 -37.25 -38.12
N LYS A 961 11.25 -36.84 -38.88
CA LYS A 961 9.85 -37.27 -38.70
C LYS A 961 9.62 -38.79 -38.85
N THR A 962 10.60 -39.56 -39.35
CA THR A 962 10.53 -41.04 -39.40
C THR A 962 10.87 -41.72 -38.06
N ASN A 963 11.53 -41.01 -37.15
CA ASN A 963 11.86 -41.52 -35.82
C ASN A 963 10.64 -41.49 -34.88
N PRO A 964 10.53 -42.44 -33.93
CA PRO A 964 9.49 -42.38 -32.91
C PRO A 964 9.72 -41.15 -32.00
N CYS A 965 8.64 -40.40 -31.71
CA CYS A 965 8.72 -39.28 -30.76
C CYS A 965 8.95 -39.79 -29.34
N ARG A 966 10.18 -39.64 -28.85
CA ARG A 966 10.57 -39.95 -27.46
C ARG A 966 10.97 -38.67 -26.74
N GLY A 967 10.57 -38.55 -25.49
CA GLY A 967 11.04 -37.45 -24.63
C GLY A 967 12.52 -37.61 -24.30
N ALA A 968 13.18 -36.50 -24.02
CA ALA A 968 14.57 -36.47 -23.61
C ALA A 968 14.71 -35.87 -22.18
N PRO A 969 15.86 -36.07 -21.53
CA PRO A 969 16.10 -35.56 -20.18
C PRO A 969 16.22 -34.04 -20.10
N THR A 970 15.76 -33.47 -18.99
CA THR A 970 16.07 -32.10 -18.59
C THR A 970 17.44 -32.06 -17.90
N ALA A 971 18.27 -31.07 -18.23
CA ALA A 971 19.63 -31.02 -17.73
C ALA A 971 19.72 -30.68 -16.23
N PHE A 972 19.13 -29.57 -15.82
CA PHE A 972 19.17 -29.09 -14.43
C PHE A 972 17.77 -28.78 -13.91
N THR A 973 17.35 -29.42 -12.81
CA THR A 973 16.02 -29.27 -12.22
C THR A 973 16.13 -28.92 -10.75
N ILE A 974 15.37 -27.91 -10.31
CA ILE A 974 15.08 -27.63 -8.91
C ILE A 974 13.59 -27.88 -8.69
N ASP A 975 13.26 -28.86 -7.86
CA ASP A 975 11.90 -29.32 -7.61
C ASP A 975 11.52 -29.20 -6.12
N LYS A 976 10.27 -28.84 -5.81
CA LYS A 976 9.71 -28.90 -4.44
C LYS A 976 10.59 -28.21 -3.38
N SER A 977 11.13 -27.05 -3.71
CA SER A 977 12.15 -26.38 -2.89
C SER A 977 11.78 -24.92 -2.58
N SER A 978 12.29 -24.38 -1.48
CA SER A 978 12.03 -22.99 -1.08
C SER A 978 13.30 -22.21 -0.78
N ALA A 979 13.24 -20.87 -0.92
CA ALA A 979 14.33 -19.94 -0.62
C ALA A 979 15.65 -20.27 -1.34
N ILE A 980 15.57 -20.67 -2.61
CA ILE A 980 16.73 -21.09 -3.41
C ILE A 980 17.36 -19.90 -4.13
N LYS A 981 18.69 -19.87 -4.16
CA LYS A 981 19.48 -18.88 -4.91
C LYS A 981 20.39 -19.58 -5.90
N VAL A 982 20.41 -19.13 -7.16
CA VAL A 982 21.29 -19.64 -8.22
C VAL A 982 22.07 -18.49 -8.83
N LYS A 983 23.40 -18.56 -8.84
CA LYS A 983 24.25 -17.45 -9.28
C LYS A 983 25.43 -17.89 -10.16
N GLY A 984 25.56 -17.29 -11.35
CA GLY A 984 26.81 -17.31 -12.13
C GLY A 984 27.12 -18.59 -12.93
N ILE A 985 26.31 -19.64 -12.79
CA ILE A 985 26.55 -20.92 -13.47
C ILE A 985 26.16 -20.88 -14.95
N THR A 986 26.82 -21.71 -15.76
CA THR A 986 26.51 -21.89 -17.19
C THR A 986 25.88 -23.26 -17.43
N ILE A 987 24.76 -23.30 -18.16
CA ILE A 987 24.08 -24.53 -18.59
C ILE A 987 24.09 -24.57 -20.11
N LYS A 988 24.56 -25.65 -20.71
CA LYS A 988 24.65 -25.74 -22.17
C LYS A 988 24.29 -27.11 -22.72
N ASN A 989 23.89 -27.13 -23.98
CA ASN A 989 23.61 -28.33 -24.77
C ASN A 989 22.68 -29.34 -24.07
N ALA A 990 21.63 -28.87 -23.39
CA ALA A 990 20.67 -29.78 -22.79
C ALA A 990 20.02 -30.70 -23.83
N GLN A 991 19.74 -31.94 -23.44
CA GLN A 991 19.08 -32.93 -24.30
C GLN A 991 17.66 -32.50 -24.66
N GLN A 992 16.97 -31.84 -23.71
CA GLN A 992 15.69 -31.15 -23.90
C GLN A 992 15.73 -29.80 -23.17
N MET A 993 15.06 -29.65 -22.03
CA MET A 993 15.04 -28.39 -21.29
C MET A 993 16.35 -28.17 -20.52
N ASN A 994 16.84 -26.93 -20.48
CA ASN A 994 18.11 -26.59 -19.84
C ASN A 994 17.96 -26.46 -18.32
N PHE A 995 17.04 -25.59 -17.87
CA PHE A 995 16.82 -25.34 -16.45
C PHE A 995 15.32 -25.33 -16.12
N VAL A 996 14.88 -26.25 -15.26
CA VAL A 996 13.51 -26.33 -14.76
C VAL A 996 13.42 -25.88 -13.29
N ILE A 997 12.47 -25.00 -13.00
CA ILE A 997 12.01 -24.63 -11.65
C ILE A 997 10.58 -25.15 -11.49
N SER A 998 10.39 -26.15 -10.62
CA SER A 998 9.13 -26.88 -10.47
C SER A 998 8.68 -26.92 -9.02
N GLN A 999 7.40 -26.62 -8.75
CA GLN A 999 6.83 -26.73 -7.39
C GLN A 999 7.63 -25.99 -6.32
N CYS A 1000 8.23 -24.85 -6.68
CA CYS A 1000 9.11 -24.10 -5.79
C CYS A 1000 8.48 -22.80 -5.30
N ASP A 1001 9.00 -22.29 -4.20
CA ASP A 1001 8.67 -20.94 -3.70
C ASP A 1001 9.95 -20.13 -3.43
N ALA A 1002 9.92 -18.82 -3.68
CA ALA A 1002 11.01 -17.89 -3.39
C ALA A 1002 12.36 -18.30 -4.03
N VAL A 1003 12.39 -18.46 -5.36
CA VAL A 1003 13.61 -18.80 -6.12
C VAL A 1003 14.22 -17.56 -6.76
N ARG A 1004 15.53 -17.32 -6.58
CA ARG A 1004 16.26 -16.20 -7.20
C ARG A 1004 17.37 -16.71 -8.10
N VAL A 1005 17.30 -16.42 -9.39
CA VAL A 1005 18.29 -16.78 -10.41
C VAL A 1005 18.97 -15.50 -10.89
N ASN A 1006 20.30 -15.44 -10.78
CA ASN A 1006 21.06 -14.25 -11.13
C ASN A 1006 22.30 -14.57 -11.97
N ALA A 1007 22.52 -13.86 -13.07
CA ALA A 1007 23.71 -14.02 -13.91
C ALA A 1007 23.92 -15.47 -14.41
N VAL A 1008 22.83 -16.19 -14.67
CA VAL A 1008 22.90 -17.54 -15.26
C VAL A 1008 22.96 -17.43 -16.78
N GLN A 1009 23.83 -18.23 -17.38
CA GLN A 1009 23.97 -18.34 -18.82
C GLN A 1009 23.42 -19.68 -19.31
N VAL A 1010 22.57 -19.65 -20.32
CA VAL A 1010 22.04 -20.84 -21.00
C VAL A 1010 22.40 -20.77 -22.48
N SER A 1011 22.96 -21.84 -23.04
CA SER A 1011 23.33 -21.89 -24.46
C SER A 1011 23.10 -23.27 -25.10
N ALA A 1012 22.31 -23.32 -26.16
CA ALA A 1012 22.19 -24.46 -27.07
C ALA A 1012 22.09 -23.94 -28.52
N PRO A 1013 22.37 -24.77 -29.55
CA PRO A 1013 22.18 -24.38 -30.95
C PRO A 1013 20.73 -23.92 -31.22
N GLY A 1014 20.55 -22.92 -32.10
CA GLY A 1014 19.23 -22.37 -32.42
C GLY A 1014 18.29 -23.36 -33.15
N ASP A 1015 18.84 -24.45 -33.69
CA ASP A 1015 18.13 -25.57 -34.33
C ASP A 1015 17.95 -26.77 -33.39
N SER A 1016 18.32 -26.65 -32.10
CA SER A 1016 18.15 -27.73 -31.14
C SER A 1016 16.66 -27.91 -30.75
N PRO A 1017 16.07 -29.09 -30.97
CA PRO A 1017 14.62 -29.28 -30.81
C PRO A 1017 14.21 -29.34 -29.33
N ASN A 1018 13.13 -28.62 -28.98
CA ASN A 1018 12.49 -28.64 -27.65
C ASN A 1018 13.43 -28.21 -26.50
N THR A 1019 14.34 -27.27 -26.76
CA THR A 1019 15.31 -26.80 -25.78
C THR A 1019 14.89 -25.52 -25.08
N ASP A 1020 13.90 -25.61 -24.18
CA ASP A 1020 13.56 -24.46 -23.33
C ASP A 1020 14.79 -24.03 -22.49
N GLY A 1021 14.99 -22.72 -22.36
CA GLY A 1021 16.07 -22.15 -21.57
C GLY A 1021 15.81 -22.28 -20.07
N ILE A 1022 14.94 -21.41 -19.53
CA ILE A 1022 14.46 -21.48 -18.15
C ILE A 1022 12.96 -21.75 -18.17
N HIS A 1023 12.56 -22.93 -17.72
CA HIS A 1023 11.19 -23.40 -17.67
C HIS A 1023 10.66 -23.33 -16.23
N ILE A 1024 9.54 -22.64 -16.02
CA ILE A 1024 8.94 -22.40 -14.69
C ILE A 1024 7.53 -22.99 -14.66
N THR A 1025 7.30 -23.92 -13.73
CA THR A 1025 6.02 -24.61 -13.56
C THR A 1025 5.63 -24.73 -12.09
N ALA A 1026 4.34 -24.58 -11.79
CA ALA A 1026 3.76 -24.78 -10.46
C ALA A 1026 4.51 -24.03 -9.32
N SER A 1027 5.10 -22.86 -9.60
CA SER A 1027 6.02 -22.18 -8.69
C SER A 1027 5.60 -20.75 -8.37
N THR A 1028 5.94 -20.28 -7.17
CA THR A 1028 5.62 -18.93 -6.70
C THR A 1028 6.88 -18.11 -6.41
N ASN A 1029 6.80 -16.80 -6.58
CA ASN A 1029 7.85 -15.85 -6.18
C ASN A 1029 9.23 -16.14 -6.82
N VAL A 1030 9.27 -16.33 -8.15
CA VAL A 1030 10.51 -16.58 -8.89
C VAL A 1030 11.06 -15.28 -9.49
N ILE A 1031 12.34 -14.98 -9.24
CA ILE A 1031 13.04 -13.81 -9.75
C ILE A 1031 14.17 -14.27 -10.68
N LEU A 1032 14.16 -13.84 -11.94
CA LEU A 1032 15.24 -14.01 -12.90
C LEU A 1032 15.90 -12.66 -13.16
N GLN A 1033 17.23 -12.58 -13.04
CA GLN A 1033 17.95 -11.33 -13.19
C GLN A 1033 19.29 -11.53 -13.93
N ASP A 1034 19.63 -10.62 -14.84
CA ASP A 1034 20.92 -10.62 -15.54
C ASP A 1034 21.22 -11.93 -16.32
N CYS A 1035 20.18 -12.61 -16.80
CA CYS A 1035 20.31 -13.90 -17.48
C CYS A 1035 20.55 -13.74 -18.98
N LYS A 1036 21.45 -14.55 -19.54
CA LYS A 1036 21.70 -14.64 -20.99
C LYS A 1036 21.33 -16.03 -21.50
N ILE A 1037 20.38 -16.10 -22.41
CA ILE A 1037 19.74 -17.34 -22.82
C ILE A 1037 19.68 -17.40 -24.35
N GLY A 1038 20.25 -18.45 -24.92
CA GLY A 1038 20.09 -18.77 -26.35
C GLY A 1038 19.86 -20.25 -26.52
N THR A 1039 18.76 -20.64 -27.17
CA THR A 1039 18.37 -22.04 -27.36
C THR A 1039 17.60 -22.21 -28.67
N GLY A 1040 17.08 -23.41 -28.95
CA GLY A 1040 16.22 -23.66 -30.11
C GLY A 1040 14.72 -23.63 -29.81
N ASP A 1041 14.32 -23.26 -28.60
CA ASP A 1041 12.91 -23.08 -28.19
C ASP A 1041 12.77 -21.84 -27.29
N ASP A 1042 11.79 -21.81 -26.38
CA ASP A 1042 11.51 -20.64 -25.53
C ASP A 1042 12.72 -20.33 -24.61
N CYS A 1043 13.24 -19.09 -24.63
CA CYS A 1043 14.29 -18.67 -23.71
C CYS A 1043 13.81 -18.74 -22.26
N VAL A 1044 12.60 -18.26 -22.03
CA VAL A 1044 11.90 -18.41 -20.75
C VAL A 1044 10.49 -18.90 -21.05
N SER A 1045 10.11 -20.02 -20.44
CA SER A 1045 8.77 -20.59 -20.54
C SER A 1045 8.08 -20.62 -19.18
N ILE A 1046 6.92 -19.98 -19.09
CA ILE A 1046 6.10 -19.88 -17.88
C ILE A 1046 4.82 -20.67 -18.13
N VAL A 1047 4.55 -21.67 -17.29
CA VAL A 1047 3.41 -22.58 -17.48
C VAL A 1047 2.50 -22.62 -16.25
N ASN A 1048 1.52 -23.53 -16.25
CA ASN A 1048 0.47 -23.65 -15.25
C ASN A 1048 0.96 -23.65 -13.78
N GLY A 1049 0.16 -23.07 -12.89
CA GLY A 1049 0.33 -23.09 -11.44
C GLY A 1049 1.33 -22.07 -10.93
N THR A 1050 1.63 -21.05 -11.74
CA THR A 1050 2.75 -20.15 -11.52
C THR A 1050 2.28 -18.74 -11.17
N SER A 1051 2.86 -18.13 -10.12
CA SER A 1051 2.52 -16.76 -9.71
C SER A 1051 3.70 -15.96 -9.19
N GLY A 1052 3.69 -14.64 -9.37
CA GLY A 1052 4.71 -13.75 -8.79
C GLY A 1052 6.08 -13.90 -9.49
N ILE A 1053 6.08 -13.94 -10.81
CA ILE A 1053 7.30 -14.10 -11.62
C ILE A 1053 7.83 -12.73 -12.00
N LYS A 1054 9.11 -12.51 -11.74
CA LYS A 1054 9.79 -11.26 -12.04
C LYS A 1054 11.04 -11.52 -12.85
N MET A 1055 11.21 -10.77 -13.92
CA MET A 1055 12.33 -10.90 -14.82
C MET A 1055 12.92 -9.52 -15.06
N LYS A 1056 14.24 -9.39 -14.92
CA LYS A 1056 14.95 -8.13 -15.17
C LYS A 1056 16.27 -8.31 -15.90
N ARG A 1057 16.49 -7.52 -16.95
CA ARG A 1057 17.69 -7.59 -17.81
C ARG A 1057 17.91 -8.99 -18.37
N ILE A 1058 16.93 -9.46 -19.13
CA ILE A 1058 16.99 -10.75 -19.84
C ILE A 1058 17.53 -10.54 -21.25
N PHE A 1059 18.58 -11.28 -21.62
CA PHE A 1059 19.09 -11.34 -22.99
C PHE A 1059 18.67 -12.65 -23.61
N CYS A 1060 17.83 -12.61 -24.64
CA CYS A 1060 17.27 -13.79 -25.29
C CYS A 1060 17.61 -13.79 -26.78
N GLY A 1061 18.22 -14.87 -27.27
CA GLY A 1061 18.54 -15.00 -28.68
C GLY A 1061 19.80 -15.83 -28.97
N PRO A 1062 19.76 -16.76 -29.94
CA PRO A 1062 18.58 -17.19 -30.73
C PRO A 1062 17.55 -17.97 -29.88
N GLY A 1063 16.33 -18.17 -30.39
CA GLY A 1063 15.27 -18.96 -29.71
C GLY A 1063 13.84 -18.54 -30.08
N HIS A 1064 12.85 -18.99 -29.30
CA HIS A 1064 11.42 -18.68 -29.48
C HIS A 1064 10.91 -17.50 -28.64
N GLY A 1065 11.79 -16.80 -27.93
CA GLY A 1065 11.43 -15.62 -27.13
C GLY A 1065 11.04 -15.95 -25.70
N ILE A 1066 10.17 -15.12 -25.11
CA ILE A 1066 9.64 -15.29 -23.76
C ILE A 1066 8.16 -15.64 -23.87
N SER A 1067 7.79 -16.82 -23.37
CA SER A 1067 6.47 -17.40 -23.59
C SER A 1067 5.76 -17.75 -22.28
N ILE A 1068 4.52 -17.32 -22.14
CA ILE A 1068 3.54 -17.86 -21.18
C ILE A 1068 2.70 -18.87 -21.96
N GLY A 1069 2.82 -20.16 -21.66
CA GLY A 1069 2.39 -21.13 -22.67
C GLY A 1069 2.08 -22.54 -22.22
N SER A 1070 1.59 -23.32 -23.18
CA SER A 1070 1.14 -24.71 -23.00
C SER A 1070 -0.02 -24.84 -22.01
N LEU A 1071 -0.80 -23.77 -21.86
CA LEU A 1071 -1.90 -23.69 -20.92
C LEU A 1071 -3.17 -24.32 -21.52
N GLY A 1072 -3.91 -25.06 -20.70
CA GLY A 1072 -5.20 -25.63 -21.10
C GLY A 1072 -5.12 -26.87 -21.99
N LYS A 1073 -3.93 -27.45 -22.18
CA LYS A 1073 -3.75 -28.69 -22.96
C LYS A 1073 -4.61 -29.81 -22.38
N ASP A 1074 -5.19 -30.65 -23.24
CA ASP A 1074 -6.07 -31.76 -22.85
C ASP A 1074 -7.27 -31.34 -21.98
N ASN A 1075 -7.85 -30.17 -22.26
CA ASN A 1075 -8.95 -29.55 -21.50
C ASN A 1075 -8.63 -29.30 -20.01
N SER A 1076 -7.36 -29.11 -19.67
CA SER A 1076 -6.93 -28.83 -18.30
C SER A 1076 -7.24 -27.40 -17.85
N THR A 1077 -7.29 -27.21 -16.53
CA THR A 1077 -7.36 -25.87 -15.93
C THR A 1077 -5.96 -25.32 -15.72
N ALA A 1078 -5.72 -24.10 -16.19
CA ALA A 1078 -4.43 -23.43 -16.08
C ALA A 1078 -4.53 -22.04 -15.44
N MET A 1079 -3.64 -21.74 -14.51
CA MET A 1079 -3.59 -20.45 -13.81
C MET A 1079 -2.19 -19.86 -13.82
N VAL A 1080 -2.05 -18.62 -14.33
CA VAL A 1080 -0.80 -17.84 -14.29
C VAL A 1080 -1.12 -16.40 -13.87
N THR A 1081 -0.41 -15.86 -12.87
CA THR A 1081 -0.65 -14.49 -12.39
C THR A 1081 0.60 -13.71 -11.99
N LYS A 1082 0.49 -12.37 -11.97
CA LYS A 1082 1.55 -11.49 -11.44
C LYS A 1082 2.90 -11.75 -12.12
N VAL A 1083 2.93 -11.67 -13.45
CA VAL A 1083 4.15 -11.85 -14.25
C VAL A 1083 4.65 -10.47 -14.69
N VAL A 1084 5.89 -10.14 -14.35
CA VAL A 1084 6.51 -8.86 -14.72
C VAL A 1084 7.85 -9.10 -15.39
N LEU A 1085 8.01 -8.60 -16.61
CA LEU A 1085 9.29 -8.47 -17.31
C LEU A 1085 9.64 -7.00 -17.40
N ASP A 1086 10.75 -6.59 -16.79
CA ASP A 1086 11.29 -5.23 -16.88
C ASP A 1086 12.69 -5.26 -17.47
N THR A 1087 12.87 -4.69 -18.66
CA THR A 1087 14.14 -4.68 -19.39
C THR A 1087 14.50 -6.04 -19.99
N ALA A 1088 14.35 -6.18 -21.30
CA ALA A 1088 14.81 -7.34 -22.05
C ALA A 1088 15.35 -6.97 -23.43
N TYR A 1089 16.32 -7.74 -23.91
CA TYR A 1089 16.86 -7.65 -25.26
C TYR A 1089 16.64 -8.96 -25.99
N LEU A 1090 15.78 -8.94 -27.02
CA LEU A 1090 15.47 -10.12 -27.82
C LEU A 1090 16.07 -9.95 -29.22
N ARG A 1091 16.87 -10.92 -29.66
CA ARG A 1091 17.57 -10.86 -30.95
C ARG A 1091 17.47 -12.18 -31.70
N GLU A 1092 17.16 -12.11 -33.00
CA GLU A 1092 17.14 -13.28 -33.90
C GLU A 1092 16.25 -14.41 -33.34
N THR A 1093 15.11 -14.05 -32.74
CA THR A 1093 14.13 -15.00 -32.18
C THR A 1093 12.90 -15.13 -33.07
N THR A 1094 12.26 -16.29 -33.07
CA THR A 1094 11.02 -16.51 -33.84
C THR A 1094 9.83 -15.78 -33.24
N ASN A 1095 9.77 -15.62 -31.92
CA ASN A 1095 8.79 -14.78 -31.25
C ASN A 1095 9.46 -13.83 -30.27
N GLY A 1096 8.76 -12.75 -29.92
CA GLY A 1096 9.16 -11.83 -28.87
C GLY A 1096 8.51 -12.20 -27.54
N LEU A 1097 7.35 -11.62 -27.28
CA LEU A 1097 6.53 -11.79 -26.09
C LEU A 1097 5.25 -12.54 -26.45
N ARG A 1098 5.11 -13.78 -25.97
CA ARG A 1098 4.06 -14.69 -26.43
C ARG A 1098 3.21 -15.21 -25.28
N ILE A 1099 1.89 -15.22 -25.47
CA ILE A 1099 0.93 -15.96 -24.63
C ILE A 1099 0.22 -17.00 -25.51
N LYS A 1100 0.32 -18.28 -25.18
CA LYS A 1100 -0.26 -19.39 -25.98
C LYS A 1100 -1.14 -20.32 -25.13
N THR A 1101 -2.36 -20.58 -25.57
CA THR A 1101 -3.31 -21.46 -24.86
C THR A 1101 -4.04 -22.39 -25.82
N TRP A 1102 -4.38 -23.58 -25.36
CA TRP A 1102 -5.18 -24.55 -26.11
C TRP A 1102 -6.68 -24.23 -26.04
N GLN A 1103 -7.39 -24.40 -27.16
CA GLN A 1103 -8.84 -24.51 -27.15
C GLN A 1103 -9.25 -25.74 -26.34
N GLY A 1104 -10.35 -25.62 -25.59
CA GLY A 1104 -10.84 -26.64 -24.65
C GLY A 1104 -10.43 -26.39 -23.19
N GLY A 1105 -9.35 -25.63 -22.96
CA GLY A 1105 -8.84 -25.32 -21.63
C GLY A 1105 -9.75 -24.43 -20.79
N SER A 1106 -9.42 -24.30 -19.50
CA SER A 1106 -10.11 -23.40 -18.55
C SER A 1106 -9.12 -22.73 -17.60
N GLY A 1107 -9.56 -21.75 -16.80
CA GLY A 1107 -8.69 -20.99 -15.89
C GLY A 1107 -8.34 -19.62 -16.46
N TYR A 1108 -7.21 -19.03 -16.04
CA TYR A 1108 -6.87 -17.65 -16.38
C TYR A 1108 -5.37 -17.33 -16.45
N VAL A 1109 -5.03 -16.35 -17.29
CA VAL A 1109 -3.78 -15.60 -17.31
C VAL A 1109 -4.12 -14.13 -17.03
N ARG A 1110 -3.63 -13.56 -15.92
CA ARG A 1110 -3.89 -12.15 -15.58
C ARG A 1110 -2.80 -11.45 -14.80
N GLY A 1111 -2.75 -10.12 -14.91
CA GLY A 1111 -1.74 -9.31 -14.25
C GLY A 1111 -0.36 -9.56 -14.85
N VAL A 1112 -0.28 -9.50 -16.18
CA VAL A 1112 0.95 -9.67 -16.94
C VAL A 1112 1.42 -8.30 -17.41
N ARG A 1113 2.70 -7.97 -17.18
CA ARG A 1113 3.30 -6.72 -17.60
C ARG A 1113 4.65 -6.98 -18.26
N PHE A 1114 4.76 -6.60 -19.53
CA PHE A 1114 6.02 -6.58 -20.25
C PHE A 1114 6.42 -5.13 -20.48
N GLN A 1115 7.59 -4.72 -19.99
CA GLN A 1115 8.06 -3.35 -20.12
C GLN A 1115 9.55 -3.22 -20.46
N ASN A 1116 9.89 -2.13 -21.15
CA ASN A 1116 11.27 -1.77 -21.52
C ASN A 1116 11.95 -2.86 -22.38
N VAL A 1117 11.24 -3.36 -23.40
CA VAL A 1117 11.73 -4.46 -24.23
C VAL A 1117 12.27 -3.94 -25.56
N ARG A 1118 13.49 -4.33 -25.92
CA ARG A 1118 14.10 -4.02 -27.21
C ARG A 1118 14.24 -5.28 -28.06
N MET A 1119 13.84 -5.19 -29.32
CA MET A 1119 13.84 -6.30 -30.27
C MET A 1119 14.72 -6.02 -31.48
N GLU A 1120 15.47 -7.02 -31.94
CA GLU A 1120 16.29 -6.96 -33.14
C GLU A 1120 16.03 -8.21 -33.98
N ASN A 1121 15.47 -8.05 -35.18
CA ASN A 1121 15.24 -9.13 -36.13
C ASN A 1121 14.35 -10.27 -35.55
N VAL A 1122 13.26 -9.90 -34.87
CA VAL A 1122 12.34 -10.85 -34.21
C VAL A 1122 11.17 -11.16 -35.15
N SER A 1123 10.87 -12.43 -35.43
CA SER A 1123 9.84 -12.73 -36.45
C SER A 1123 8.43 -12.36 -36.01
N ASN A 1124 8.02 -12.70 -34.80
CA ASN A 1124 6.68 -12.38 -34.28
C ASN A 1124 6.80 -11.65 -32.92
N PRO A 1125 6.98 -10.32 -32.92
CA PRO A 1125 7.25 -9.53 -31.72
C PRO A 1125 6.26 -9.71 -30.57
N ILE A 1126 4.95 -9.56 -30.81
CA ILE A 1126 3.92 -9.65 -29.77
C ILE A 1126 2.82 -10.60 -30.23
N ILE A 1127 2.57 -11.66 -29.45
CA ILE A 1127 1.55 -12.67 -29.77
C ILE A 1127 0.71 -13.01 -28.55
N ILE A 1128 -0.61 -13.03 -28.75
CA ILE A 1128 -1.55 -13.80 -27.95
C ILE A 1128 -2.26 -14.78 -28.91
N ASP A 1129 -2.19 -16.07 -28.64
CA ASP A 1129 -2.79 -17.12 -29.47
C ASP A 1129 -3.53 -18.16 -28.61
N GLN A 1130 -4.86 -18.05 -28.55
CA GLN A 1130 -5.73 -19.02 -27.89
C GLN A 1130 -6.10 -20.20 -28.78
N PHE A 1131 -5.66 -20.24 -30.04
CA PHE A 1131 -5.88 -21.34 -30.99
C PHE A 1131 -4.63 -22.21 -31.16
N TYR A 1132 -3.74 -22.19 -30.16
CA TYR A 1132 -2.51 -22.95 -30.19
C TYR A 1132 -2.78 -24.45 -30.36
N CYS A 1133 -2.03 -25.08 -31.28
CA CYS A 1133 -2.17 -26.49 -31.63
C CYS A 1133 -0.83 -27.06 -32.11
N ASP A 1134 -0.27 -28.05 -31.40
CA ASP A 1134 1.00 -28.70 -31.72
C ASP A 1134 0.87 -29.93 -32.67
N SER A 1135 -0.33 -30.11 -33.26
CA SER A 1135 -0.69 -31.26 -34.09
C SER A 1135 -0.60 -30.94 -35.60
N PRO A 1136 -0.13 -31.89 -36.44
CA PRO A 1136 -0.14 -31.75 -37.91
C PRO A 1136 -1.53 -31.69 -38.54
N LYS A 1137 -2.56 -32.05 -37.78
CA LYS A 1137 -3.96 -31.79 -38.14
C LYS A 1137 -4.46 -30.60 -37.32
N PRO A 1138 -5.16 -29.63 -37.94
CA PRO A 1138 -5.75 -28.51 -37.22
C PRO A 1138 -6.61 -29.01 -36.06
N CYS A 1139 -6.37 -28.47 -34.88
CA CYS A 1139 -7.19 -28.75 -33.71
C CYS A 1139 -8.60 -28.20 -33.94
N GLN A 1140 -9.61 -28.90 -33.43
CA GLN A 1140 -10.98 -28.41 -33.52
C GLN A 1140 -11.15 -27.19 -32.62
N ASN A 1141 -11.82 -26.15 -33.13
CA ASN A 1141 -12.24 -25.03 -32.29
C ASN A 1141 -13.26 -25.55 -31.26
N LEU A 1142 -13.04 -25.25 -29.99
CA LEU A 1142 -13.88 -25.68 -28.87
C LEU A 1142 -14.52 -24.44 -28.21
N THR A 1143 -15.52 -24.67 -27.38
CA THR A 1143 -16.30 -23.60 -26.75
C THR A 1143 -15.72 -23.09 -25.42
N SER A 1144 -14.52 -23.54 -25.05
CA SER A 1144 -13.81 -23.11 -23.84
C SER A 1144 -12.37 -22.78 -24.19
N ALA A 1145 -11.77 -21.84 -23.44
CA ALA A 1145 -10.36 -21.52 -23.50
C ALA A 1145 -9.92 -20.95 -22.14
N VAL A 1146 -8.61 -20.85 -21.92
CA VAL A 1146 -8.04 -20.16 -20.75
C VAL A 1146 -8.27 -18.67 -20.92
N GLU A 1147 -8.92 -18.01 -19.95
CA GLU A 1147 -9.21 -16.57 -19.99
C GLU A 1147 -7.91 -15.76 -19.97
N ILE A 1148 -7.78 -14.74 -20.83
CA ILE A 1148 -6.61 -13.84 -20.85
C ILE A 1148 -7.10 -12.42 -20.63
N THR A 1149 -6.70 -11.82 -19.51
CA THR A 1149 -7.08 -10.44 -19.17
C THR A 1149 -5.95 -9.69 -18.46
N GLN A 1150 -5.99 -8.36 -18.45
CA GLN A 1150 -5.02 -7.51 -17.74
C GLN A 1150 -3.57 -7.77 -18.19
N VAL A 1151 -3.33 -7.61 -19.50
CA VAL A 1151 -2.02 -7.77 -20.12
C VAL A 1151 -1.53 -6.40 -20.61
N MET A 1152 -0.38 -5.96 -20.11
CA MET A 1152 0.20 -4.66 -20.46
C MET A 1152 1.53 -4.82 -21.19
N TYR A 1153 1.68 -4.10 -22.28
CA TYR A 1153 2.90 -3.96 -23.05
C TYR A 1153 3.31 -2.47 -23.04
N MET A 1154 4.49 -2.17 -22.48
CA MET A 1154 4.93 -0.79 -22.25
C MET A 1154 6.36 -0.54 -22.74
N ASN A 1155 6.60 0.55 -23.47
CA ASN A 1155 7.94 0.93 -23.93
C ASN A 1155 8.66 -0.23 -24.64
N ILE A 1156 8.05 -0.70 -25.73
CA ILE A 1156 8.57 -1.82 -26.53
C ILE A 1156 8.98 -1.28 -27.88
N SER A 1157 10.23 -1.53 -28.30
CA SER A 1157 10.71 -1.05 -29.59
C SER A 1157 11.61 -2.04 -30.31
N GLY A 1158 11.65 -2.00 -31.64
CA GLY A 1158 12.58 -2.85 -32.39
C GLY A 1158 12.16 -3.19 -33.80
N THR A 1159 12.84 -4.19 -34.37
CA THR A 1159 12.61 -4.64 -35.75
C THR A 1159 11.98 -6.03 -35.82
N THR A 1160 11.09 -6.21 -36.80
CA THR A 1160 10.42 -7.48 -37.12
C THR A 1160 10.77 -8.02 -38.50
N THR A 1161 10.78 -9.34 -38.66
CA THR A 1161 10.93 -9.99 -39.99
C THR A 1161 9.60 -10.35 -40.64
N SER A 1162 8.50 -10.42 -39.88
CA SER A 1162 7.16 -10.68 -40.42
C SER A 1162 6.36 -9.40 -40.61
N ALA A 1163 5.38 -9.42 -41.51
CA ALA A 1163 4.44 -8.32 -41.68
C ALA A 1163 3.56 -8.12 -40.43
N LYS A 1164 3.09 -9.23 -39.84
CA LYS A 1164 2.25 -9.23 -38.63
C LYS A 1164 3.11 -9.07 -37.37
N ALA A 1165 3.48 -7.83 -37.06
CA ALA A 1165 4.29 -7.52 -35.89
C ALA A 1165 3.56 -7.84 -34.58
N MET A 1166 2.25 -7.59 -34.54
CA MET A 1166 1.40 -7.85 -33.39
C MET A 1166 0.21 -8.74 -33.79
N LYS A 1167 -0.01 -9.84 -33.07
CA LYS A 1167 -1.10 -10.80 -33.33
C LYS A 1167 -1.87 -11.11 -32.04
N PHE A 1168 -3.14 -10.75 -31.98
CA PHE A 1168 -4.06 -11.07 -30.89
C PHE A 1168 -5.17 -12.00 -31.41
N ALA A 1169 -4.92 -13.30 -31.40
CA ALA A 1169 -5.87 -14.32 -31.87
C ALA A 1169 -6.57 -15.00 -30.68
N CYS A 1170 -7.72 -14.46 -30.29
CA CYS A 1170 -8.48 -14.93 -29.12
C CYS A 1170 -9.76 -15.66 -29.53
N SER A 1171 -10.25 -16.55 -28.66
CA SER A 1171 -11.44 -17.37 -28.85
C SER A 1171 -12.68 -16.50 -28.90
N ASP A 1172 -13.58 -16.78 -29.84
CA ASP A 1172 -14.87 -16.08 -29.93
C ASP A 1172 -15.79 -16.38 -28.73
N THR A 1173 -15.53 -17.49 -28.01
CA THR A 1173 -16.29 -17.89 -26.82
C THR A 1173 -15.69 -17.39 -25.52
N VAL A 1174 -14.38 -17.14 -25.48
CA VAL A 1174 -13.64 -16.64 -24.32
C VAL A 1174 -12.65 -15.56 -24.80
N PRO A 1175 -13.15 -14.37 -25.17
CA PRO A 1175 -12.33 -13.31 -25.76
C PRO A 1175 -11.28 -12.79 -24.78
N CYS A 1176 -10.18 -12.24 -25.31
CA CYS A 1176 -9.20 -11.55 -24.49
C CYS A 1176 -9.66 -10.13 -24.17
N SER A 1177 -9.41 -9.65 -22.95
CA SER A 1177 -9.84 -8.32 -22.51
C SER A 1177 -8.74 -7.55 -21.78
N ASN A 1178 -8.89 -6.23 -21.62
CA ASN A 1178 -7.95 -5.38 -20.88
C ASN A 1178 -6.50 -5.53 -21.35
N ILE A 1179 -6.29 -5.60 -22.68
CA ILE A 1179 -4.97 -5.51 -23.28
C ILE A 1179 -4.59 -4.02 -23.38
N VAL A 1180 -3.46 -3.63 -22.82
CA VAL A 1180 -2.99 -2.24 -22.84
C VAL A 1180 -1.66 -2.15 -23.57
N LEU A 1181 -1.59 -1.27 -24.56
CA LEU A 1181 -0.37 -0.94 -25.29
C LEU A 1181 0.06 0.48 -24.93
N THR A 1182 1.32 0.69 -24.56
CA THR A 1182 1.84 2.03 -24.27
C THR A 1182 3.25 2.16 -24.84
N ASP A 1183 3.47 3.14 -25.73
CA ASP A 1183 4.79 3.38 -26.34
C ASP A 1183 5.40 2.11 -26.98
N VAL A 1184 4.65 1.48 -27.88
CA VAL A 1184 5.06 0.33 -28.68
C VAL A 1184 5.43 0.80 -30.09
N ASN A 1185 6.68 0.64 -30.52
CA ASN A 1185 7.15 0.99 -31.87
C ASN A 1185 7.94 -0.14 -32.53
N LEU A 1186 7.29 -0.90 -33.41
CA LEU A 1186 7.85 -2.05 -34.11
C LEU A 1186 7.88 -1.77 -35.60
N GLU A 1187 9.06 -1.91 -36.22
CA GLU A 1187 9.28 -1.57 -37.63
C GLU A 1187 9.83 -2.75 -38.42
N ARG A 1188 9.64 -2.73 -39.73
CA ARG A 1188 10.21 -3.71 -40.66
C ARG A 1188 11.05 -3.00 -41.70
N GLU A 1189 12.26 -3.50 -41.98
CA GLU A 1189 13.23 -2.82 -42.84
C GLU A 1189 12.77 -2.67 -44.31
N ASP A 1190 11.93 -3.59 -44.79
CA ASP A 1190 11.59 -3.76 -46.21
C ASP A 1190 10.08 -3.58 -46.52
N GLY A 1191 9.24 -3.15 -45.56
CA GLY A 1191 7.80 -3.06 -45.84
C GLY A 1191 6.92 -2.59 -44.70
N GLN A 1192 5.61 -2.64 -44.94
CA GLN A 1192 4.60 -2.28 -43.94
C GLN A 1192 4.49 -3.34 -42.84
N VAL A 1193 4.28 -2.87 -41.61
CA VAL A 1193 3.95 -3.66 -40.44
C VAL A 1193 2.47 -3.53 -40.12
N GLU A 1194 1.84 -4.61 -39.65
CA GLU A 1194 0.41 -4.67 -39.35
C GLU A 1194 0.14 -5.32 -37.99
N THR A 1195 -1.05 -5.00 -37.46
CA THR A 1195 -1.62 -5.63 -36.26
C THR A 1195 -2.82 -6.47 -36.65
N TYR A 1196 -2.89 -7.71 -36.17
CA TYR A 1196 -4.04 -8.59 -36.31
C TYR A 1196 -4.77 -8.74 -34.97
N CYS A 1197 -6.09 -8.57 -34.96
CA CYS A 1197 -6.95 -8.82 -33.80
C CYS A 1197 -8.11 -9.76 -34.19
N ASN A 1198 -8.39 -10.75 -33.34
CA ASN A 1198 -9.61 -11.56 -33.38
C ASN A 1198 -10.13 -11.71 -31.94
N SER A 1199 -11.36 -11.30 -31.70
CA SER A 1199 -12.04 -11.45 -30.40
C SER A 1199 -11.19 -10.97 -29.21
N ALA A 1200 -10.53 -9.82 -29.38
CA ALA A 1200 -9.62 -9.22 -28.41
C ALA A 1200 -9.99 -7.74 -28.19
N GLN A 1201 -10.04 -7.30 -26.94
CA GLN A 1201 -10.38 -5.93 -26.55
C GLN A 1201 -9.27 -5.29 -25.73
N GLY A 1202 -8.97 -4.03 -26.03
CA GLY A 1202 -7.91 -3.27 -25.39
C GLY A 1202 -7.88 -1.82 -25.83
N PHE A 1203 -6.85 -1.08 -25.39
CA PHE A 1203 -6.59 0.28 -25.85
C PHE A 1203 -5.10 0.59 -25.86
N GLY A 1204 -4.72 1.58 -26.66
CA GLY A 1204 -3.35 2.10 -26.77
C GLY A 1204 -3.24 3.53 -26.24
N TYR A 1205 -2.11 3.87 -25.62
CA TYR A 1205 -1.72 5.24 -25.26
C TYR A 1205 -0.30 5.53 -25.76
N GLY A 1206 -0.01 6.79 -26.09
CA GLY A 1206 1.31 7.19 -26.60
C GLY A 1206 1.56 6.69 -28.04
N ILE A 1207 2.81 6.37 -28.37
CA ILE A 1207 3.16 5.88 -29.71
C ILE A 1207 2.79 4.39 -29.80
N VAL A 1208 1.89 4.02 -30.71
CA VAL A 1208 1.57 2.60 -31.00
C VAL A 1208 1.70 2.37 -32.51
N HIS A 1209 2.80 1.74 -32.91
CA HIS A 1209 3.14 1.40 -34.29
C HIS A 1209 3.61 -0.07 -34.37
N PRO A 1210 3.03 -0.90 -35.25
CA PRO A 1210 1.88 -0.61 -36.11
C PRO A 1210 0.61 -0.27 -35.33
N SER A 1211 -0.34 0.45 -35.96
CA SER A 1211 -1.60 0.81 -35.30
C SER A 1211 -2.34 -0.45 -34.82
N ALA A 1212 -2.95 -0.37 -33.65
CA ALA A 1212 -3.72 -1.45 -33.03
C ALA A 1212 -5.20 -1.09 -32.87
N ASP A 1213 -5.74 -0.28 -33.79
CA ASP A 1213 -7.14 0.18 -33.76
C ASP A 1213 -8.17 -0.97 -33.71
N CYS A 1214 -7.80 -2.16 -34.19
CA CYS A 1214 -8.62 -3.36 -34.10
C CYS A 1214 -8.88 -3.87 -32.67
N LEU A 1215 -8.18 -3.33 -31.65
CA LEU A 1215 -8.49 -3.59 -30.24
C LEU A 1215 -9.64 -2.71 -29.71
N ASN A 1216 -9.95 -1.61 -30.40
CA ASN A 1216 -10.97 -0.63 -30.03
C ASN A 1216 -12.34 -0.92 -30.69
N SER A 1217 -12.37 -1.69 -31.79
CA SER A 1217 -13.59 -1.89 -32.58
C SER A 1217 -14.45 -3.04 -32.04
N HIS A 1218 -15.72 -2.75 -31.74
CA HIS A 1218 -16.74 -3.76 -31.43
C HIS A 1218 -17.33 -4.44 -32.69
N ASP A 1219 -16.72 -4.24 -33.86
CA ASP A 1219 -17.35 -4.56 -35.14
C ASP A 1219 -17.10 -6.01 -35.57
N LYS A 1220 -18.15 -6.82 -35.39
CA LYS A 1220 -18.59 -7.74 -36.43
C LYS A 1220 -19.21 -6.89 -37.56
N ASP A 1221 -18.40 -6.30 -38.43
CA ASP A 1221 -18.83 -5.96 -39.79
C ASP A 1221 -17.62 -5.65 -40.68
N SER A 1222 -17.24 -6.65 -41.48
CA SER A 1222 -16.43 -6.43 -42.66
C SER A 1222 -17.33 -5.85 -43.77
N THR A 1223 -17.37 -4.54 -43.90
CA THR A 1223 -17.81 -3.88 -45.14
C THR A 1223 -16.70 -2.96 -45.65
N ILE A 1224 -15.85 -3.49 -46.53
CA ILE A 1224 -15.24 -2.68 -47.60
C ILE A 1224 -15.93 -3.11 -48.88
N THR A 1225 -16.80 -2.23 -49.37
CA THR A 1225 -17.35 -2.25 -50.72
C THR A 1225 -16.26 -1.88 -51.71
N ASP A 1226 -15.91 -2.77 -52.63
CA ASP A 1226 -15.73 -2.38 -54.02
C ASP A 1226 -16.22 -3.49 -54.94
N GLN A 1227 -17.24 -3.16 -55.73
CA GLN A 1227 -17.86 -4.04 -56.72
C GLN A 1227 -17.01 -3.99 -57.98
N THR A 1228 -16.28 -5.06 -58.30
CA THR A 1228 -16.05 -5.55 -59.69
C THR A 1228 -15.11 -6.76 -59.69
N ALA A 1229 -15.64 -7.96 -59.44
CA ALA A 1229 -15.13 -9.23 -59.97
C ALA A 1229 -16.01 -10.42 -59.52
N GLU A 1230 -17.30 -10.39 -59.86
CA GLU A 1230 -18.10 -11.63 -59.87
C GLU A 1230 -17.75 -12.42 -61.13
N ALA A 1231 -16.68 -13.24 -61.07
CA ALA A 1231 -16.48 -14.45 -61.88
C ALA A 1231 -15.06 -15.01 -61.67
N GLU A 1232 -14.73 -15.53 -60.48
CA GLU A 1232 -13.67 -16.56 -60.25
C GLU A 1232 -13.49 -16.89 -58.75
N LEU A 1233 -14.58 -17.17 -58.01
CA LEU A 1233 -14.48 -17.62 -56.61
C LEU A 1233 -15.22 -18.94 -56.38
N ALA A 1234 -14.95 -19.91 -57.26
CA ALA A 1234 -15.27 -21.33 -57.05
C ALA A 1234 -14.02 -22.19 -56.81
N ASP A 1235 -12.83 -21.59 -56.69
CA ASP A 1235 -11.57 -22.31 -56.53
C ASP A 1235 -10.64 -21.47 -55.63
N LEU A 1236 -10.75 -21.62 -54.30
CA LEU A 1236 -9.74 -21.27 -53.28
C LEU A 1236 -10.30 -21.59 -51.89
N THR A 1237 -10.63 -22.86 -51.66
CA THR A 1237 -10.67 -23.42 -50.31
C THR A 1237 -9.26 -23.81 -49.86
N ARG A 1238 -8.92 -23.55 -48.58
CA ARG A 1238 -8.05 -24.38 -47.73
C ARG A 1238 -6.54 -24.04 -47.54
N ALA A 1239 -6.05 -22.81 -47.78
CA ALA A 1239 -4.60 -22.55 -47.73
C ALA A 1239 -4.02 -21.57 -46.68
N ASP A 1240 -4.75 -20.64 -46.05
CA ASP A 1240 -4.07 -19.54 -45.30
C ASP A 1240 -4.19 -19.55 -43.77
N ILE A 1241 -4.42 -20.72 -43.16
CA ILE A 1241 -4.06 -20.95 -41.74
C ILE A 1241 -2.66 -21.55 -41.71
N VAL A 1242 -1.64 -20.71 -41.92
CA VAL A 1242 -0.24 -21.12 -41.74
C VAL A 1242 0.04 -21.18 -40.24
N HIS A 1243 -0.02 -22.38 -39.68
CA HIS A 1243 0.54 -22.69 -38.36
C HIS A 1243 2.07 -22.60 -38.46
N THR A 1244 2.70 -21.70 -37.71
CA THR A 1244 4.16 -21.47 -37.73
C THR A 1244 4.98 -22.48 -36.90
N GLU A 1245 4.44 -23.66 -36.58
CA GLU A 1245 5.13 -24.66 -35.73
C GLU A 1245 5.36 -26.04 -36.39
N LEU A 1246 5.42 -26.15 -37.73
CA LEU A 1246 5.61 -27.45 -38.43
C LEU A 1246 6.66 -27.51 -39.54
#